data_AF-A0A6L4YYD1-F1
#
_entry.id   AF-A0A6L4YYD1-F1
#
_cell.length_a   1.000
_cell.length_b   1.000
_cell.length_c   1.000
_cell.angle_alpha   90.00
_cell.angle_beta   90.00
_cell.angle_gamma   90.00
#
_symmetry.space_group_name_H-M   'P 1'
#
loop_
_entity.id
_entity.type
_entity.pdbx_description
1 polymer ?
#
loop_
_entity_poly.entity_id
_entity_poly.type
_entity_poly.pdbx_seq_one_letter_code
_entity_poly.pdbx_strand_id
1 'polypeptide(L)'
;MSHTLNIIINDRIVQGTEGETILAVARREGLEIPTLCDDPRLEPYTSCYVCVVEIEGMRGMQPSCSTRIAEGMKIKTHSEKVLKARKTALDLMLSNHYADCLGPCKQTCPAGVDVQGYISLIEKGMFSEAIAVIKETNPLPAICGRVCVRPCEVACRRNLLDEGAAVGIDYLKRFAADYDLNSPEKYRPVLKPETGKKVAVIGAGPGGLSAAFFLRKEGHAVDIFEASPAAGGWLRYGIPEYRLPNDLLQREVDNITEMGANIHYNQRLGDTFSYSEIKEKYNATILAIGSQRGTSIGCEGDDAEGVYAGTDFLKSLEMNAAKPDFRGKTVAVIGGGNTAMDCCRTSRRLGAEKVYVIYRRTEKEMPANPIEIHESKLEGVEYLFLTLPLKVQKDENGRIKSMICMRMELGEPDASGRRRPVPVEGSEFILPIDLALAAIGQKTDVHFLNDINSNSTEGQLVVNKWGDLDADKNTLQTGIPSMFAAGDGVTGPATLIQAVAQARVAALSCHQYLTGQAIQPAPKEFISKRENFREQTFDDFSEKFDRQHREEMPVLEPDNRFNFNEVELGYETEEVAVKEAARCLECGCTAYFECDLKKYSTEYGAEQKHYEGEHREYDVDFRHPYIEIDNNKCILCARCVRICREVTGANALGLVNRGFDTYVAPSMGDSLADSKCESCGLCISTCPTGAISENKLFKPGPVATESYNTICNYCSVGCTLEVHHRKGFVMEIKGAEGLINDDGNICRYGRFGYQYLNDKNRITRPMLKKNGKFEPVAWEEAFALIEKNLKNGNPDEKAFFAGARLTNEEQYLVQKLARAGAKTNNIGSFHYLGRGTNYTKLSRANVPFAELSETRRVYLIGSEISRDNAVAGFHVWNNHLRNGLVTDVVTTEEQSSSAHKADHILKIKSYYHFVKAVNYYLVSQGLENGLYIRDLIDNFDEYREQLLKESWDELVKASGVDRAETIIRFAVDYNNEMHAVVIFSEKELSGRTCAEIFNMACITGKHGKTGSGLILLKEKNNTHGLHDMGVMPNLGPGATDWNDPFNRSTFAFHWGVDTLPDGQGCTLNGMRTNRFKQLYIFGEDPAGCAVNKEETISMLSGREFIVVQDHFMTETAEMADLILPATYAFESGGTFTNSQRVIQKVDRSMKSPVDFDSWKQTDLLLSRLGFAPAESVDDVTLEVASMLPKYCTSSKLKFRLTEEDNFNPMFRHGCDYLGKRFDTEFEEMFVN
;
A
#
# COMPACT_ATOMS: atom_id res chain seq x y z
N MET A 1 28.52 0.61 -35.50
CA MET A 1 27.64 -0.53 -35.79
C MET A 1 27.99 -1.61 -34.80
N SER A 2 27.07 -2.02 -33.93
CA SER A 2 27.34 -3.05 -32.93
C SER A 2 27.23 -4.43 -33.59
N HIS A 3 28.22 -5.29 -33.38
CA HIS A 3 28.20 -6.65 -33.93
C HIS A 3 27.22 -7.53 -33.15
N THR A 4 26.29 -8.18 -33.87
CA THR A 4 25.39 -9.19 -33.30
C THR A 4 26.17 -10.49 -33.10
N LEU A 5 26.04 -11.09 -31.92
CA LEU A 5 26.69 -12.34 -31.53
C LEU A 5 25.63 -13.42 -31.28
N ASN A 6 25.90 -14.66 -31.65
CA ASN A 6 25.03 -15.80 -31.31
C ASN A 6 25.58 -16.56 -30.10
N ILE A 7 24.74 -16.76 -29.10
CA ILE A 7 25.04 -17.57 -27.91
C ILE A 7 23.96 -18.64 -27.73
N ILE A 8 24.23 -19.64 -26.89
CA ILE A 8 23.29 -20.71 -26.56
C ILE A 8 23.02 -20.65 -25.06
N ILE A 9 21.79 -20.35 -24.65
CA ILE A 9 21.35 -20.39 -23.24
C ILE A 9 20.32 -21.50 -23.08
N ASN A 10 20.58 -22.48 -22.21
CA ASN A 10 19.71 -23.65 -22.00
C ASN A 10 19.28 -24.31 -23.32
N ASP A 11 20.24 -24.60 -24.19
CA ASP A 11 20.03 -25.22 -25.52
C ASP A 11 19.24 -24.38 -26.53
N ARG A 12 18.91 -23.11 -26.20
CA ARG A 12 18.27 -22.14 -27.10
C ARG A 12 19.30 -21.17 -27.67
N ILE A 13 19.32 -21.02 -28.99
CA ILE A 13 20.13 -19.98 -29.66
C ILE A 13 19.48 -18.62 -29.42
N VAL A 14 20.28 -17.67 -28.93
CA VAL A 14 19.88 -16.31 -28.59
C VAL A 14 20.86 -15.33 -29.24
N GLN A 15 20.35 -14.21 -29.72
CA GLN A 15 21.16 -13.12 -30.27
C GLN A 15 21.43 -12.06 -29.21
N GLY A 16 22.69 -11.65 -29.12
CA GLY A 16 23.16 -10.59 -28.24
C GLY A 16 23.98 -9.55 -28.98
N THR A 17 24.22 -8.43 -28.34
CA THR A 17 25.09 -7.38 -28.88
C THR A 17 26.46 -7.45 -28.21
N GLU A 18 27.53 -7.28 -28.98
CA GLU A 18 28.89 -7.21 -28.43
C GLU A 18 28.98 -6.21 -27.26
N GLY A 19 29.49 -6.65 -26.11
CA GLY A 19 29.54 -5.86 -24.87
C GLY A 19 28.35 -6.06 -23.93
N GLU A 20 27.28 -6.74 -24.32
CA GLU A 20 26.19 -7.13 -23.41
C GLU A 20 26.66 -8.19 -22.40
N THR A 21 26.07 -8.17 -21.21
CA THR A 21 26.27 -9.22 -20.20
C THR A 21 25.32 -10.38 -20.47
N ILE A 22 25.65 -11.57 -19.95
CA ILE A 22 24.75 -12.73 -20.02
C ILE A 22 23.39 -12.39 -19.39
N LEU A 23 23.38 -11.69 -18.25
CA LEU A 23 22.16 -11.29 -17.57
C LEU A 23 21.30 -10.35 -18.41
N ALA A 24 21.90 -9.37 -19.07
CA ALA A 24 21.17 -8.43 -19.94
C ALA A 24 20.49 -9.15 -21.10
N VAL A 25 21.21 -10.07 -21.76
CA VAL A 25 20.66 -10.90 -22.84
C VAL A 25 19.55 -11.81 -22.31
N ALA A 26 19.76 -12.47 -21.17
CA ALA A 26 18.76 -13.34 -20.57
C ALA A 26 17.46 -12.57 -20.25
N ARG A 27 17.55 -11.37 -19.66
CA ARG A 27 16.39 -10.51 -19.36
C ARG A 27 15.62 -10.13 -20.63
N ARG A 28 16.32 -9.73 -21.71
CA ARG A 28 15.67 -9.39 -22.99
C ARG A 28 14.89 -10.56 -23.58
N GLU A 29 15.40 -11.78 -23.44
CA GLU A 29 14.75 -13.00 -23.93
C GLU A 29 13.68 -13.58 -22.99
N GLY A 30 13.42 -12.93 -21.86
CA GLY A 30 12.50 -13.43 -20.83
C GLY A 30 13.03 -14.66 -20.08
N LEU A 31 14.35 -14.87 -20.05
CA LEU A 31 15.00 -15.93 -19.27
C LEU A 31 15.39 -15.39 -17.89
N GLU A 32 14.77 -15.94 -16.85
CA GLU A 32 15.04 -15.52 -15.48
C GLU A 32 16.39 -16.07 -14.98
N ILE A 33 17.27 -15.16 -14.55
CA ILE A 33 18.46 -15.48 -13.76
C ILE A 33 18.35 -14.67 -12.47
N PRO A 34 18.30 -15.31 -11.29
CA PRO A 34 18.03 -14.63 -10.03
C PRO A 34 19.16 -13.70 -9.62
N THR A 35 18.81 -12.52 -9.09
CA THR A 35 19.76 -11.52 -8.61
C THR A 35 19.27 -10.85 -7.34
N LEU A 36 20.18 -10.60 -6.39
CA LEU A 36 19.87 -9.79 -5.19
C LEU A 36 20.62 -8.45 -5.17
N CYS A 37 21.83 -8.40 -5.73
CA CYS A 37 22.68 -7.19 -5.74
C CYS A 37 22.66 -6.39 -7.04
N ASP A 38 21.84 -6.80 -7.99
CA ASP A 38 21.71 -6.15 -9.30
C ASP A 38 20.47 -5.25 -9.31
N ASP A 39 20.58 -4.11 -9.97
CA ASP A 39 19.48 -3.20 -10.29
C ASP A 39 19.76 -2.68 -11.70
N PRO A 40 18.77 -2.67 -12.63
CA PRO A 40 18.99 -2.23 -14.01
C PRO A 40 19.56 -0.81 -14.14
N ARG A 41 19.37 0.04 -13.13
CA ARG A 41 19.89 1.41 -13.08
C ARG A 41 21.36 1.50 -12.71
N LEU A 42 21.99 0.40 -12.28
CA LEU A 42 23.33 0.36 -11.70
C LEU A 42 24.29 -0.46 -12.57
N GLU A 43 25.58 -0.15 -12.48
CA GLU A 43 26.61 -1.01 -13.09
C GLU A 43 26.67 -2.40 -12.41
N PRO A 44 27.24 -3.44 -13.03
CA PRO A 44 27.41 -4.74 -12.38
C PRO A 44 28.31 -4.70 -11.13
N TYR A 45 27.89 -5.33 -10.03
CA TYR A 45 28.64 -5.36 -8.75
C TYR A 45 29.17 -6.74 -8.35
N THR A 46 28.44 -7.81 -8.71
CA THR A 46 28.90 -9.21 -8.52
C THR A 46 29.16 -9.61 -7.05
N SER A 47 28.31 -9.22 -6.11
CA SER A 47 28.46 -9.60 -4.69
C SER A 47 27.58 -10.75 -4.22
N CYS A 48 26.36 -10.90 -4.78
CA CYS A 48 25.40 -11.87 -4.25
C CYS A 48 25.66 -13.33 -4.67
N TYR A 49 26.36 -13.55 -5.80
CA TYR A 49 26.59 -14.87 -6.41
C TYR A 49 25.33 -15.73 -6.70
N VAL A 50 24.12 -15.23 -6.49
CA VAL A 50 22.88 -15.92 -6.88
C VAL A 50 22.75 -15.99 -8.42
N CYS A 51 23.31 -15.00 -9.13
CA CYS A 51 23.25 -14.91 -10.59
C CYS A 51 24.19 -15.87 -11.35
N VAL A 52 24.88 -16.78 -10.65
CA VAL A 52 25.89 -17.64 -11.28
C VAL A 52 25.28 -18.57 -12.34
N VAL A 53 26.08 -18.82 -13.39
CA VAL A 53 25.78 -19.72 -14.50
C VAL A 53 27.00 -20.60 -14.83
N GLU A 54 26.76 -21.75 -15.43
CA GLU A 54 27.81 -22.64 -15.92
C GLU A 54 28.05 -22.36 -17.41
N ILE A 55 29.30 -22.15 -17.81
CA ILE A 55 29.68 -21.88 -19.20
C ILE A 55 30.61 -22.98 -19.70
N GLU A 56 30.27 -23.60 -20.83
CA GLU A 56 31.07 -24.68 -21.42
C GLU A 56 32.49 -24.17 -21.76
N GLY A 57 33.51 -24.90 -21.31
CA GLY A 57 34.92 -24.53 -21.53
C GLY A 57 35.49 -23.51 -20.54
N MET A 58 34.68 -22.92 -19.65
CA MET A 58 35.18 -22.03 -18.58
C MET A 58 35.32 -22.78 -17.25
N ARG A 59 36.32 -22.40 -16.46
CA ARG A 59 36.55 -22.99 -15.14
C ARG A 59 35.63 -22.34 -14.10
N GLY A 60 34.90 -23.18 -13.38
CA GLY A 60 34.04 -22.72 -12.28
C GLY A 60 32.79 -22.00 -12.76
N MET A 61 31.98 -21.57 -11.80
CA MET A 61 30.75 -20.82 -12.03
C MET A 61 31.05 -19.37 -12.37
N GLN A 62 30.35 -18.81 -13.35
CA GLN A 62 30.56 -17.44 -13.81
C GLN A 62 29.35 -16.56 -13.44
N PRO A 63 29.56 -15.33 -12.94
CA PRO A 63 28.48 -14.42 -12.61
C PRO A 63 27.88 -13.81 -13.89
N SER A 64 26.61 -14.11 -14.17
CA SER A 64 25.95 -13.65 -15.40
C SER A 64 25.87 -12.11 -15.51
N CYS A 65 25.82 -11.41 -14.37
CA CYS A 65 25.69 -9.95 -14.32
C CYS A 65 26.92 -9.21 -14.84
N SER A 66 28.12 -9.78 -14.78
CA SER A 66 29.36 -9.11 -15.23
C SER A 66 30.06 -9.82 -16.38
N THR A 67 29.75 -11.10 -16.65
CA THR A 67 30.34 -11.83 -17.77
C THR A 67 29.75 -11.36 -19.10
N ARG A 68 30.62 -10.86 -19.98
CA ARG A 68 30.26 -10.40 -21.33
C ARG A 68 30.08 -11.59 -22.27
N ILE A 69 29.13 -11.49 -23.18
CA ILE A 69 28.86 -12.54 -24.16
C ILE A 69 29.97 -12.60 -25.23
N ALA A 70 30.20 -13.79 -25.79
CA ALA A 70 31.11 -14.01 -26.90
C ALA A 70 30.47 -15.00 -27.89
N GLU A 71 30.83 -14.91 -29.18
CA GLU A 71 30.27 -15.78 -30.22
C GLU A 71 30.42 -17.27 -29.85
N GLY A 72 29.33 -18.03 -29.99
CA GLY A 72 29.28 -19.46 -29.73
C GLY A 72 29.29 -19.85 -28.24
N MET A 73 29.19 -18.89 -27.31
CA MET A 73 29.17 -19.18 -25.87
C MET A 73 27.96 -20.04 -25.49
N LYS A 74 28.19 -21.15 -24.78
CA LYS A 74 27.12 -22.06 -24.30
C LYS A 74 26.97 -21.95 -22.80
N ILE A 75 25.77 -21.58 -22.35
CA ILE A 75 25.45 -21.19 -20.98
C ILE A 75 24.33 -22.10 -20.46
N LYS A 76 24.54 -22.67 -19.28
CA LYS A 76 23.53 -23.41 -18.51
C LYS A 76 23.19 -22.64 -17.25
N THR A 77 21.91 -22.32 -17.10
CA THR A 77 21.40 -21.54 -15.96
C THR A 77 20.81 -22.40 -14.85
N HIS A 78 20.62 -23.71 -15.09
CA HIS A 78 19.91 -24.65 -14.21
C HIS A 78 20.59 -26.04 -14.16
N SER A 79 21.91 -26.10 -14.03
CA SER A 79 22.60 -27.36 -13.71
C SER A 79 22.59 -27.64 -12.20
N GLU A 80 22.75 -28.90 -11.79
CA GLU A 80 22.81 -29.28 -10.36
C GLU A 80 23.86 -28.45 -9.59
N LYS A 81 25.01 -28.16 -10.23
CA LYS A 81 26.05 -27.30 -9.66
C LYS A 81 25.58 -25.86 -9.47
N VAL A 82 24.84 -25.32 -10.45
CA VAL A 82 24.26 -23.97 -10.36
C VAL A 82 23.29 -23.89 -9.19
N LEU A 83 22.34 -24.83 -9.11
CA LEU A 83 21.32 -24.86 -8.06
C LEU A 83 21.96 -24.97 -6.67
N LYS A 84 22.97 -25.84 -6.51
CA LYS A 84 23.72 -25.97 -5.26
C LYS A 84 24.46 -24.69 -4.88
N ALA A 85 25.11 -24.04 -5.85
CA ALA A 85 25.83 -22.79 -5.59
C ALA A 85 24.88 -21.66 -5.17
N ARG A 86 23.70 -21.55 -5.79
CA ARG A 86 22.66 -20.58 -5.40
C ARG A 86 22.14 -20.85 -3.99
N LYS A 87 21.80 -22.10 -3.67
CA LYS A 87 21.38 -22.49 -2.30
C LYS A 87 22.45 -22.11 -1.27
N THR A 88 23.71 -22.46 -1.51
CA THR A 88 24.82 -22.11 -0.60
C THR A 88 24.97 -20.61 -0.40
N ALA A 89 24.84 -19.80 -1.47
CA ALA A 89 24.89 -18.34 -1.35
C ALA A 89 23.75 -17.79 -0.48
N LEU A 90 22.54 -18.32 -0.64
CA LEU A 90 21.37 -17.94 0.15
C LEU A 90 21.51 -18.38 1.61
N ASP A 91 21.94 -19.62 1.88
CA ASP A 91 22.17 -20.13 3.24
C ASP A 91 23.16 -19.24 4.02
N LEU A 92 24.22 -18.77 3.35
CA LEU A 92 25.22 -17.86 3.95
C LEU A 92 24.65 -16.45 4.23
N MET A 93 23.77 -15.93 3.38
CA MET A 93 23.11 -14.64 3.65
C MET A 93 22.13 -14.78 4.81
N LEU A 94 21.39 -15.89 4.86
CA LEU A 94 20.39 -16.15 5.88
C LEU A 94 20.99 -16.38 7.26
N SER A 95 22.23 -16.87 7.36
CA SER A 95 22.92 -17.09 8.65
C SER A 95 23.21 -15.81 9.42
N ASN A 96 23.01 -14.63 8.82
CA ASN A 96 23.13 -13.33 9.49
C ASN A 96 21.86 -12.44 9.31
N HIS A 97 20.78 -12.99 8.77
CA HIS A 97 19.52 -12.28 8.53
C HIS A 97 18.60 -12.39 9.77
N TYR A 98 18.84 -11.53 10.77
CA TYR A 98 18.14 -11.55 12.07
C TYR A 98 16.78 -10.83 12.04
N ALA A 99 15.85 -11.31 11.22
CA ALA A 99 14.54 -10.67 11.04
C ALA A 99 13.39 -11.67 11.01
N ASP A 100 12.18 -11.19 11.28
CA ASP A 100 10.95 -11.98 11.19
C ASP A 100 10.21 -11.67 9.88
N CYS A 101 10.00 -12.68 9.04
CA CYS A 101 9.15 -12.49 7.86
C CYS A 101 7.68 -12.31 8.24
N LEU A 102 7.21 -13.02 9.28
CA LEU A 102 5.83 -12.99 9.76
C LEU A 102 5.80 -12.84 11.29
N GLY A 103 4.85 -12.07 11.82
CA GLY A 103 4.64 -12.00 13.27
C GLY A 103 4.26 -13.35 13.89
N PRO A 104 4.62 -13.60 15.16
CA PRO A 104 4.36 -14.88 15.84
C PRO A 104 2.87 -15.22 15.94
N CYS A 105 2.01 -14.20 15.95
CA CYS A 105 0.55 -14.33 15.97
C CYS A 105 -0.04 -15.03 14.73
N LYS A 106 0.53 -14.82 13.53
CA LYS A 106 0.14 -15.55 12.31
C LYS A 106 0.74 -16.95 12.29
N GLN A 107 2.00 -17.09 12.71
CA GLN A 107 2.72 -18.37 12.70
C GLN A 107 2.08 -19.42 13.62
N THR A 108 1.56 -18.99 14.77
CA THR A 108 0.91 -19.88 15.75
C THR A 108 -0.57 -20.12 15.47
N CYS A 109 -1.19 -19.33 14.59
CA CYS A 109 -2.57 -19.55 14.18
C CYS A 109 -2.66 -20.79 13.27
N PRO A 110 -3.40 -21.85 13.65
CA PRO A 110 -3.49 -23.05 12.83
C PRO A 110 -4.06 -22.81 11.43
N ALA A 111 -5.03 -21.89 11.30
CA ALA A 111 -5.58 -21.49 10.01
C ALA A 111 -4.67 -20.52 9.24
N GLY A 112 -3.63 -19.96 9.87
CA GLY A 112 -2.73 -18.99 9.26
C GLY A 112 -3.38 -17.63 8.98
N VAL A 113 -4.32 -17.20 9.84
CA VAL A 113 -5.00 -15.90 9.71
C VAL A 113 -3.98 -14.76 9.76
N ASP A 114 -4.09 -13.81 8.84
CA ASP A 114 -3.18 -12.67 8.76
C ASP A 114 -3.50 -11.60 9.82
N VAL A 115 -3.04 -11.86 11.03
CA VAL A 115 -3.28 -11.01 12.20
C VAL A 115 -2.79 -9.58 11.99
N GLN A 116 -1.58 -9.40 11.47
CA GLN A 116 -1.01 -8.06 11.32
C GLN A 116 -1.67 -7.29 10.17
N GLY A 117 -2.03 -7.98 9.07
CA GLY A 117 -2.73 -7.36 7.95
C GLY A 117 -4.09 -6.77 8.35
N TYR A 118 -4.96 -7.55 8.99
CA TYR A 118 -6.28 -7.01 9.37
C TYR A 118 -6.21 -5.99 10.51
N ILE A 119 -5.24 -6.09 11.44
CA ILE A 119 -5.05 -5.07 12.48
C ILE A 119 -4.59 -3.74 11.86
N SER A 120 -3.67 -3.78 10.89
CA SER A 120 -3.26 -2.59 10.12
C SER A 120 -4.45 -1.93 9.41
N LEU A 121 -5.37 -2.72 8.87
CA LEU A 121 -6.58 -2.21 8.21
C LEU A 121 -7.59 -1.63 9.21
N ILE A 122 -7.78 -2.26 10.37
CA ILE A 122 -8.63 -1.73 11.44
C ILE A 122 -8.11 -0.38 11.93
N GLU A 123 -6.79 -0.23 12.13
CA GLU A 123 -6.17 1.03 12.53
C GLU A 123 -6.48 2.19 11.55
N LYS A 124 -6.67 1.89 10.27
CA LYS A 124 -7.04 2.87 9.22
C LYS A 124 -8.55 3.13 9.12
N GLY A 125 -9.36 2.40 9.89
CA GLY A 125 -10.82 2.40 9.77
C GLY A 125 -11.34 1.60 8.57
N MET A 126 -10.53 0.70 8.00
CA MET A 126 -10.89 -0.11 6.83
C MET A 126 -11.50 -1.47 7.23
N PHE A 127 -12.58 -1.45 8.01
CA PHE A 127 -13.16 -2.67 8.62
C PHE A 127 -13.64 -3.70 7.59
N SER A 128 -14.24 -3.26 6.49
CA SER A 128 -14.68 -4.15 5.39
C SER A 128 -13.52 -4.86 4.68
N GLU A 129 -12.34 -4.23 4.63
CA GLU A 129 -11.14 -4.88 4.10
C GLU A 129 -10.47 -5.77 5.15
N ALA A 130 -10.52 -5.39 6.43
CA ALA A 130 -10.03 -6.21 7.53
C ALA A 130 -10.76 -7.56 7.57
N ILE A 131 -12.10 -7.57 7.46
CA ILE A 131 -12.87 -8.81 7.43
C ILE A 131 -12.60 -9.62 6.15
N ALA A 132 -12.35 -8.97 5.01
CA ALA A 132 -11.97 -9.63 3.78
C ALA A 132 -10.67 -10.44 3.97
N VAL A 133 -9.63 -9.82 4.56
CA VAL A 133 -8.36 -10.47 4.89
C VAL A 133 -8.55 -11.65 5.86
N ILE A 134 -9.41 -11.50 6.88
CA ILE A 134 -9.70 -12.61 7.81
C ILE A 134 -10.35 -13.78 7.07
N LYS A 135 -11.35 -13.51 6.21
CA LYS A 135 -12.12 -14.51 5.46
C LYS A 135 -11.32 -15.22 4.37
N GLU A 136 -10.11 -14.76 4.03
CA GLU A 136 -9.20 -15.49 3.13
C GLU A 136 -8.83 -16.87 3.68
N THR A 137 -8.68 -16.99 5.00
CA THR A 137 -8.23 -18.22 5.66
C THR A 137 -9.15 -18.70 6.77
N ASN A 138 -10.03 -17.84 7.28
CA ASN A 138 -11.01 -18.19 8.30
C ASN A 138 -12.43 -17.79 7.85
N PRO A 139 -13.26 -18.73 7.37
CA PRO A 139 -14.62 -18.45 6.92
C PRO A 139 -15.61 -18.22 8.07
N LEU A 140 -15.20 -18.45 9.32
CA LEU A 140 -16.06 -18.34 10.50
C LEU A 140 -15.56 -17.26 11.51
N PRO A 141 -15.32 -16.01 11.06
CA PRO A 141 -14.68 -14.99 11.88
C PRO A 141 -15.49 -14.54 13.10
N ALA A 142 -16.82 -14.39 12.98
CA ALA A 142 -17.68 -13.94 14.08
C ALA A 142 -17.80 -15.00 15.17
N ILE A 143 -17.82 -16.28 14.78
CA ILE A 143 -17.77 -17.41 15.71
C ILE A 143 -16.39 -17.46 16.37
N CYS A 144 -15.30 -17.37 15.60
CA CYS A 144 -13.96 -17.38 16.14
C CYS A 144 -13.72 -16.24 17.14
N GLY A 145 -14.25 -15.04 16.87
CA GLY A 145 -14.14 -13.88 17.77
C GLY A 145 -14.84 -14.04 19.14
N ARG A 146 -15.57 -15.14 19.35
CA ARG A 146 -16.28 -15.46 20.60
C ARG A 146 -15.70 -16.68 21.32
N VAL A 147 -15.28 -17.70 20.57
CA VAL A 147 -14.95 -19.02 21.16
C VAL A 147 -13.54 -19.52 20.86
N CYS A 148 -12.70 -18.74 20.18
CA CYS A 148 -11.33 -19.13 19.88
C CYS A 148 -10.49 -19.30 21.16
N VAL A 149 -9.49 -20.18 21.10
CA VAL A 149 -8.50 -20.40 22.16
C VAL A 149 -7.32 -19.41 22.12
N ARG A 150 -7.35 -18.44 21.20
CA ARG A 150 -6.45 -17.29 21.09
C ARG A 150 -4.93 -17.61 21.15
N PRO A 151 -4.41 -18.59 20.38
CA PRO A 151 -2.97 -18.92 20.38
C PRO A 151 -2.12 -17.74 19.90
N CYS A 152 -2.69 -16.90 19.05
CA CYS A 152 -2.10 -15.67 18.55
C CYS A 152 -1.85 -14.62 19.65
N GLU A 153 -2.70 -14.55 20.68
CA GLU A 153 -2.52 -13.66 21.82
C GLU A 153 -1.48 -14.21 22.80
N VAL A 154 -1.46 -15.52 23.01
CA VAL A 154 -0.42 -16.19 23.83
C VAL A 154 0.97 -15.93 23.26
N ALA A 155 1.13 -16.03 21.94
CA ALA A 155 2.38 -15.79 21.25
C ALA A 155 2.70 -14.30 20.99
N CYS A 156 1.85 -13.38 21.43
CA CYS A 156 2.05 -11.95 21.20
C CYS A 156 3.27 -11.45 21.99
N ARG A 157 4.23 -10.79 21.31
CA ARG A 157 5.43 -10.22 21.95
C ARG A 157 5.13 -9.09 22.92
N ARG A 158 3.91 -8.51 22.90
CA ARG A 158 3.44 -7.58 23.94
C ARG A 158 3.46 -8.21 25.34
N ASN A 159 3.30 -9.53 25.44
CA ASN A 159 3.40 -10.25 26.70
C ASN A 159 4.79 -10.16 27.34
N LEU A 160 5.83 -9.77 26.58
CA LEU A 160 7.19 -9.55 27.07
C LEU A 160 7.39 -8.17 27.68
N LEU A 161 6.40 -7.26 27.68
CA LEU A 161 6.54 -5.88 28.19
C LEU A 161 6.06 -5.70 29.65
N ASP A 162 5.80 -6.80 30.36
CA ASP A 162 5.21 -6.82 31.72
C ASP A 162 3.89 -6.03 31.86
N GLU A 163 3.16 -5.82 30.75
CA GLU A 163 1.86 -5.14 30.75
C GLU A 163 0.72 -6.02 31.25
N GLY A 164 0.95 -7.33 31.39
CA GLY A 164 -0.06 -8.32 31.80
C GLY A 164 -1.11 -8.66 30.74
N ALA A 165 -1.04 -8.07 29.53
CA ALA A 165 -2.01 -8.33 28.47
C ALA A 165 -1.43 -8.18 27.05
N ALA A 166 -1.73 -9.17 26.20
CA ALA A 166 -1.49 -9.13 24.77
C ALA A 166 -2.32 -8.04 24.06
N VAL A 167 -2.07 -7.82 22.77
CA VAL A 167 -3.05 -7.13 21.90
C VAL A 167 -4.34 -7.95 21.89
N GLY A 168 -5.50 -7.30 21.98
CA GLY A 168 -6.84 -7.88 21.88
C GLY A 168 -7.18 -8.36 20.47
N ILE A 169 -6.36 -9.25 19.93
CA ILE A 169 -6.43 -9.80 18.57
C ILE A 169 -7.82 -10.41 18.31
N ASP A 170 -8.35 -11.15 19.26
CA ASP A 170 -9.67 -11.77 19.12
C ASP A 170 -10.80 -10.75 19.21
N TYR A 171 -10.63 -9.71 20.04
CA TYR A 171 -11.59 -8.61 20.18
C TYR A 171 -11.70 -7.80 18.89
N LEU A 172 -10.57 -7.49 18.25
CA LEU A 172 -10.50 -6.81 16.97
C LEU A 172 -11.11 -7.66 15.83
N LYS A 173 -10.87 -8.98 15.84
CA LYS A 173 -11.50 -9.91 14.90
C LYS A 173 -13.03 -9.92 15.06
N ARG A 174 -13.50 -10.00 16.30
CA ARG A 174 -14.94 -9.94 16.62
C ARG A 174 -15.53 -8.62 16.12
N PHE A 175 -14.91 -7.49 16.45
CA PHE A 175 -15.38 -6.18 16.03
C PHE A 175 -15.55 -6.09 14.50
N ALA A 176 -14.51 -6.47 13.74
CA ALA A 176 -14.58 -6.45 12.27
C ALA A 176 -15.66 -7.40 11.72
N ALA A 177 -15.86 -8.56 12.35
CA ALA A 177 -16.88 -9.52 11.93
C ALA A 177 -18.30 -9.06 12.25
N ASP A 178 -18.53 -8.51 13.45
CA ASP A 178 -19.82 -7.98 13.85
C ASP A 178 -20.19 -6.74 13.02
N TYR A 179 -19.22 -5.88 12.72
CA TYR A 179 -19.38 -4.74 11.81
C TYR A 179 -19.83 -5.20 10.41
N ASP A 180 -19.16 -6.21 9.84
CA ASP A 180 -19.51 -6.78 8.53
C ASP A 180 -20.90 -7.43 8.52
N LEU A 181 -21.23 -8.22 9.54
CA LEU A 181 -22.52 -8.90 9.64
C LEU A 181 -23.69 -7.92 9.75
N ASN A 182 -23.48 -6.76 10.38
CA ASN A 182 -24.49 -5.72 10.54
C ASN A 182 -24.53 -4.72 9.36
N SER A 183 -23.55 -4.78 8.45
CA SER A 183 -23.50 -3.93 7.26
C SER A 183 -24.50 -4.38 6.20
N PRO A 184 -25.19 -3.45 5.50
CA PRO A 184 -25.98 -3.79 4.32
C PRO A 184 -25.11 -4.32 3.17
N GLU A 185 -23.83 -3.96 3.14
CA GLU A 185 -22.85 -4.36 2.13
C GLU A 185 -21.84 -5.36 2.71
N LYS A 186 -22.34 -6.44 3.31
CA LYS A 186 -21.49 -7.50 3.86
C LYS A 186 -20.52 -8.08 2.82
N TYR A 187 -19.28 -8.35 3.24
CA TYR A 187 -18.25 -8.91 2.39
C TYR A 187 -18.60 -10.31 1.94
N ARG A 188 -18.56 -10.51 0.61
CA ARG A 188 -18.71 -11.80 -0.06
C ARG A 188 -17.45 -12.10 -0.89
N PRO A 189 -16.86 -13.30 -0.77
CA PRO A 189 -15.72 -13.68 -1.57
C PRO A 189 -16.12 -13.80 -3.04
N VAL A 190 -15.19 -13.49 -3.95
CA VAL A 190 -15.37 -13.72 -5.39
C VAL A 190 -15.27 -15.22 -5.66
N LEU A 191 -16.30 -15.77 -6.32
CA LEU A 191 -16.34 -17.17 -6.73
C LEU A 191 -15.67 -17.33 -8.10
N LYS A 192 -14.86 -18.38 -8.27
CA LYS A 192 -14.36 -18.79 -9.59
C LYS A 192 -15.50 -19.36 -10.45
N PRO A 193 -15.34 -19.39 -11.79
CA PRO A 193 -16.34 -19.99 -12.68
C PRO A 193 -16.69 -21.43 -12.27
N GLU A 194 -17.97 -21.81 -12.44
CA GLU A 194 -18.45 -23.15 -12.10
C GLU A 194 -17.66 -24.24 -12.84
N THR A 195 -17.16 -25.22 -12.10
CA THR A 195 -16.34 -26.32 -12.65
C THR A 195 -17.18 -27.47 -13.22
N GLY A 196 -18.48 -27.48 -12.94
CA GLY A 196 -19.38 -28.60 -13.22
C GLY A 196 -19.17 -29.83 -12.35
N LYS A 197 -18.28 -29.77 -11.34
CA LYS A 197 -18.02 -30.85 -10.39
C LYS A 197 -18.84 -30.68 -9.13
N LYS A 198 -19.28 -31.80 -8.55
CA LYS A 198 -20.11 -31.84 -7.33
C LYS A 198 -19.39 -32.56 -6.19
N VAL A 199 -19.41 -31.98 -5.00
CA VAL A 199 -18.77 -32.53 -3.79
C VAL A 199 -19.80 -32.73 -2.68
N ALA A 200 -19.79 -33.91 -2.07
CA ALA A 200 -20.55 -34.19 -0.87
C ALA A 200 -19.69 -33.91 0.37
N VAL A 201 -20.19 -33.09 1.29
CA VAL A 201 -19.55 -32.83 2.59
C VAL A 201 -20.40 -33.47 3.69
N ILE A 202 -19.82 -34.35 4.49
CA ILE A 202 -20.56 -35.08 5.54
C ILE A 202 -20.28 -34.40 6.88
N GLY A 203 -21.31 -33.75 7.44
CA GLY A 203 -21.28 -32.93 8.65
C GLY A 203 -21.26 -31.44 8.36
N ALA A 204 -22.17 -30.67 8.97
CA ALA A 204 -22.25 -29.22 8.91
C ALA A 204 -21.65 -28.54 10.16
N GLY A 205 -20.61 -29.15 10.73
CA GLY A 205 -19.78 -28.54 11.77
C GLY A 205 -18.75 -27.55 11.18
N PRO A 206 -17.84 -27.01 11.99
CA PRO A 206 -16.85 -26.02 11.53
C PRO A 206 -15.97 -26.52 10.38
N GLY A 207 -15.56 -27.79 10.41
CA GLY A 207 -14.79 -28.39 9.32
C GLY A 207 -15.59 -28.47 8.02
N GLY A 208 -16.86 -28.86 8.08
CA GLY A 208 -17.69 -29.02 6.90
C GLY A 208 -18.14 -27.69 6.30
N LEU A 209 -18.57 -26.75 7.13
CA LEU A 209 -18.90 -25.38 6.72
C LEU A 209 -17.69 -24.70 6.05
N SER A 210 -16.51 -24.84 6.66
CA SER A 210 -15.27 -24.28 6.08
C SER A 210 -14.88 -24.96 4.78
N ALA A 211 -15.02 -26.28 4.67
CA ALA A 211 -14.72 -27.02 3.44
C ALA A 211 -15.65 -26.57 2.30
N ALA A 212 -16.94 -26.40 2.59
CA ALA A 212 -17.91 -25.88 1.65
C ALA A 212 -17.56 -24.47 1.17
N PHE A 213 -17.17 -23.57 2.09
CA PHE A 213 -16.72 -22.23 1.75
C PHE A 213 -15.56 -22.25 0.74
N PHE A 214 -14.50 -23.01 1.02
CA PHE A 214 -13.32 -23.07 0.14
C PHE A 214 -13.62 -23.74 -1.21
N LEU A 215 -14.43 -24.80 -1.22
CA LEU A 215 -14.84 -25.48 -2.46
C LEU A 215 -15.73 -24.60 -3.35
N ARG A 216 -16.67 -23.84 -2.75
CA ARG A 216 -17.51 -22.87 -3.49
C ARG A 216 -16.66 -21.75 -4.08
N LYS A 217 -15.67 -21.24 -3.35
CA LYS A 217 -14.71 -20.23 -3.86
C LYS A 217 -13.96 -20.74 -5.10
N GLU A 218 -13.68 -22.04 -5.15
CA GLU A 218 -13.07 -22.72 -6.29
C GLU A 218 -14.04 -23.10 -7.43
N GLY A 219 -15.33 -22.77 -7.31
CA GLY A 219 -16.34 -23.00 -8.35
C GLY A 219 -16.96 -24.40 -8.35
N HIS A 220 -16.72 -25.23 -7.33
CA HIS A 220 -17.32 -26.57 -7.23
C HIS A 220 -18.70 -26.48 -6.58
N ALA A 221 -19.69 -27.23 -7.06
CA ALA A 221 -20.99 -27.34 -6.40
C ALA A 221 -20.88 -28.21 -5.13
N VAL A 222 -21.50 -27.80 -4.02
CA VAL A 222 -21.34 -28.45 -2.72
C VAL A 222 -22.69 -28.73 -2.08
N ASP A 223 -22.92 -29.99 -1.69
CA ASP A 223 -24.03 -30.38 -0.85
C ASP A 223 -23.48 -30.93 0.48
N ILE A 224 -23.96 -30.38 1.60
CA ILE A 224 -23.60 -30.76 2.95
C ILE A 224 -24.71 -31.63 3.53
N PHE A 225 -24.36 -32.78 4.10
CA PHE A 225 -25.30 -33.68 4.78
C PHE A 225 -25.09 -33.60 6.28
N GLU A 226 -26.09 -33.11 7.01
CA GLU A 226 -26.05 -32.91 8.46
C GLU A 226 -27.01 -33.87 9.16
N ALA A 227 -26.50 -34.61 10.15
CA ALA A 227 -27.30 -35.58 10.91
C ALA A 227 -28.34 -34.90 11.83
N SER A 228 -28.09 -33.65 12.22
CA SER A 228 -28.92 -32.89 13.15
C SER A 228 -29.94 -32.00 12.41
N PRO A 229 -30.95 -31.44 13.11
CA PRO A 229 -31.97 -30.58 12.50
C PRO A 229 -31.48 -29.21 12.01
N ALA A 230 -30.33 -28.75 12.51
CA ALA A 230 -29.72 -27.46 12.16
C ALA A 230 -28.18 -27.56 12.08
N ALA A 231 -27.57 -26.69 11.28
CA ALA A 231 -26.12 -26.64 11.05
C ALA A 231 -25.34 -26.03 12.23
N GLY A 232 -24.03 -26.25 12.24
CA GLY A 232 -23.10 -25.76 13.27
C GLY A 232 -22.37 -26.88 14.01
N GLY A 233 -22.90 -28.11 13.97
CA GLY A 233 -22.30 -29.24 14.72
C GLY A 233 -22.09 -28.87 16.18
N TRP A 234 -20.90 -29.15 16.74
CA TRP A 234 -20.59 -28.80 18.12
C TRP A 234 -20.57 -27.29 18.43
N LEU A 235 -20.53 -26.41 17.42
CA LEU A 235 -20.72 -24.98 17.64
C LEU A 235 -22.14 -24.67 18.13
N ARG A 236 -23.15 -25.38 17.60
CA ARG A 236 -24.56 -25.23 17.99
C ARG A 236 -24.90 -26.08 19.22
N TYR A 237 -24.52 -27.35 19.17
CA TYR A 237 -24.97 -28.34 20.15
C TYR A 237 -24.01 -28.52 21.33
N GLY A 238 -22.86 -27.85 21.33
CA GLY A 238 -21.81 -28.00 22.34
C GLY A 238 -21.37 -26.70 23.00
N ILE A 239 -21.72 -25.54 22.45
CA ILE A 239 -21.39 -24.23 23.02
C ILE A 239 -22.70 -23.53 23.41
N PRO A 240 -22.87 -23.09 24.67
CA PRO A 240 -24.08 -22.42 25.10
C PRO A 240 -24.32 -21.04 24.47
N GLU A 241 -25.59 -20.64 24.34
CA GLU A 241 -26.03 -19.37 23.72
C GLU A 241 -25.41 -18.11 24.35
N TYR A 242 -25.09 -18.12 25.66
CA TYR A 242 -24.48 -16.97 26.32
C TYR A 242 -23.03 -16.70 25.89
N ARG A 243 -22.40 -17.67 25.20
CA ARG A 243 -21.06 -17.52 24.57
C ARG A 243 -21.17 -17.41 23.05
N LEU A 244 -22.04 -18.19 22.45
CA LEU A 244 -22.24 -18.20 21.00
C LEU A 244 -23.74 -18.19 20.68
N PRO A 245 -24.31 -17.01 20.41
CA PRO A 245 -25.72 -16.89 20.05
C PRO A 245 -26.06 -17.69 18.79
N ASN A 246 -27.18 -18.42 18.85
CA ASN A 246 -27.63 -19.33 17.80
C ASN A 246 -28.07 -18.61 16.51
N ASP A 247 -28.57 -17.37 16.64
CA ASP A 247 -28.94 -16.49 15.54
C ASP A 247 -27.69 -15.99 14.80
N LEU A 248 -26.63 -15.61 15.54
CA LEU A 248 -25.34 -15.23 14.97
C LEU A 248 -24.68 -16.40 14.24
N LEU A 249 -24.69 -17.58 14.86
CA LEU A 249 -24.24 -18.82 14.21
C LEU A 249 -25.00 -19.08 12.91
N GLN A 250 -26.33 -18.87 12.92
CA GLN A 250 -27.15 -19.04 11.72
C GLN A 250 -26.77 -18.02 10.64
N ARG A 251 -26.53 -16.76 10.98
CA ARG A 251 -26.07 -15.73 10.02
C ARG A 251 -24.75 -16.11 9.33
N GLU A 252 -23.82 -16.75 10.03
CA GLU A 252 -22.59 -17.24 9.41
C GLU A 252 -22.81 -18.48 8.53
N VAL A 253 -23.70 -19.39 8.92
CA VAL A 253 -24.14 -20.49 8.05
C VAL A 253 -24.79 -19.94 6.78
N ASP A 254 -25.66 -18.94 6.93
CA ASP A 254 -26.36 -18.30 5.82
C ASP A 254 -25.37 -17.69 4.82
N ASN A 255 -24.31 -17.04 5.29
CA ASN A 255 -23.24 -16.51 4.43
C ASN A 255 -22.60 -17.59 3.54
N ILE A 256 -22.46 -18.83 4.02
CA ILE A 256 -21.91 -19.95 3.25
C ILE A 256 -22.97 -20.49 2.27
N THR A 257 -24.23 -20.61 2.70
CA THR A 257 -25.31 -21.06 1.81
C THR A 257 -25.63 -20.06 0.70
N GLU A 258 -25.49 -18.75 0.96
CA GLU A 258 -25.61 -17.68 -0.04
C GLU A 258 -24.54 -17.80 -1.15
N MET A 259 -23.42 -18.47 -0.91
CA MET A 259 -22.41 -18.80 -1.93
C MET A 259 -22.83 -19.97 -2.83
N GLY A 260 -23.97 -20.61 -2.57
CA GLY A 260 -24.52 -21.73 -3.33
C GLY A 260 -24.23 -23.12 -2.74
N ALA A 261 -23.82 -23.20 -1.46
CA ALA A 261 -23.75 -24.48 -0.75
C ALA A 261 -25.14 -24.88 -0.23
N ASN A 262 -25.56 -26.13 -0.47
CA ASN A 262 -26.85 -26.64 0.02
C ASN A 262 -26.64 -27.49 1.27
N ILE A 263 -27.55 -27.40 2.24
CA ILE A 263 -27.49 -28.24 3.46
C ILE A 263 -28.73 -29.12 3.55
N HIS A 264 -28.52 -30.42 3.68
CA HIS A 264 -29.54 -31.44 3.86
C HIS A 264 -29.53 -31.92 5.32
N TYR A 265 -30.51 -31.46 6.09
CA TYR A 265 -30.66 -31.79 7.51
C TYR A 265 -31.28 -33.16 7.75
N ASN A 266 -31.06 -33.70 8.95
CA ASN A 266 -31.51 -35.03 9.38
C ASN A 266 -31.04 -36.15 8.44
N GLN A 267 -29.84 -35.99 7.86
CA GLN A 267 -29.21 -36.96 6.97
C GLN A 267 -27.93 -37.49 7.62
N ARG A 268 -27.92 -38.78 7.98
CA ARG A 268 -26.79 -39.44 8.62
C ARG A 268 -26.29 -40.58 7.75
N LEU A 269 -25.03 -40.46 7.29
CA LEU A 269 -24.37 -41.46 6.46
C LEU A 269 -24.30 -42.81 7.20
N GLY A 270 -24.73 -43.87 6.54
CA GLY A 270 -24.80 -45.23 7.10
C GLY A 270 -26.13 -45.56 7.79
N ASP A 271 -26.98 -44.56 8.07
CA ASP A 271 -28.30 -44.72 8.66
C ASP A 271 -29.42 -44.33 7.68
N THR A 272 -29.43 -43.08 7.21
CA THR A 272 -30.52 -42.54 6.35
C THR A 272 -30.21 -42.62 4.86
N PHE A 273 -28.94 -42.71 4.48
CA PHE A 273 -28.47 -42.90 3.11
C PHE A 273 -27.13 -43.67 3.12
N SER A 274 -26.83 -44.37 2.03
CA SER A 274 -25.59 -45.15 1.86
C SER A 274 -24.55 -44.41 1.02
N TYR A 275 -23.28 -44.83 1.13
CA TYR A 275 -22.18 -44.32 0.33
C TYR A 275 -22.36 -44.59 -1.18
N SER A 276 -23.08 -45.65 -1.56
CA SER A 276 -23.39 -45.93 -2.97
C SER A 276 -24.16 -44.76 -3.63
N GLU A 277 -25.11 -44.15 -2.93
CA GLU A 277 -25.86 -42.99 -3.44
C GLU A 277 -24.97 -41.75 -3.63
N ILE A 278 -24.01 -41.55 -2.72
CA ILE A 278 -23.04 -40.45 -2.83
C ILE A 278 -22.12 -40.67 -4.03
N LYS A 279 -21.62 -41.89 -4.20
CA LYS A 279 -20.71 -42.24 -5.31
C LYS A 279 -21.34 -42.06 -6.69
N GLU A 280 -22.64 -42.28 -6.83
CA GLU A 280 -23.36 -42.07 -8.10
C GLU A 280 -23.57 -40.58 -8.43
N LYS A 281 -23.76 -39.74 -7.42
CA LYS A 281 -24.20 -38.33 -7.59
C LYS A 281 -23.07 -37.30 -7.47
N TYR A 282 -21.95 -37.65 -6.82
CA TYR A 282 -20.87 -36.73 -6.49
C TYR A 282 -19.53 -37.23 -7.01
N ASN A 283 -18.64 -36.30 -7.35
CA ASN A 283 -17.32 -36.59 -7.87
C ASN A 283 -16.28 -36.82 -6.75
N ALA A 284 -16.50 -36.24 -5.57
CA ALA A 284 -15.64 -36.40 -4.41
C ALA A 284 -16.45 -36.25 -3.10
N THR A 285 -15.88 -36.73 -1.99
CA THR A 285 -16.49 -36.64 -0.65
C THR A 285 -15.49 -36.08 0.37
N ILE A 286 -15.94 -35.18 1.24
CA ILE A 286 -15.19 -34.73 2.42
C ILE A 286 -15.93 -35.16 3.69
N LEU A 287 -15.29 -35.98 4.52
CA LEU A 287 -15.79 -36.42 5.81
C LEU A 287 -15.39 -35.40 6.89
N ALA A 288 -16.34 -34.58 7.35
CA ALA A 288 -16.17 -33.56 8.39
C ALA A 288 -17.08 -33.83 9.60
N ILE A 289 -17.10 -35.10 10.01
CA ILE A 289 -18.10 -35.66 10.92
C ILE A 289 -17.94 -35.19 12.38
N GLY A 290 -16.73 -34.79 12.79
CA GLY A 290 -16.39 -34.46 14.18
C GLY A 290 -16.32 -35.69 15.12
N SER A 291 -16.06 -35.47 16.41
CA SER A 291 -16.08 -36.54 17.43
C SER A 291 -17.38 -36.45 18.25
N GLN A 292 -18.36 -37.31 17.97
CA GLN A 292 -19.74 -37.10 18.46
C GLN A 292 -20.07 -37.82 19.77
N ARG A 293 -19.28 -38.82 20.18
CA ARG A 293 -19.64 -39.70 21.30
C ARG A 293 -18.97 -39.25 22.59
N GLY A 294 -19.76 -38.86 23.59
CA GLY A 294 -19.27 -38.56 24.93
C GLY A 294 -18.67 -39.78 25.64
N THR A 295 -17.77 -39.54 26.59
CA THR A 295 -17.18 -40.59 27.44
C THR A 295 -17.85 -40.60 28.81
N SER A 296 -18.10 -41.78 29.37
CA SER A 296 -18.63 -41.92 30.74
C SER A 296 -17.56 -41.57 31.80
N ILE A 297 -17.95 -41.57 33.08
CA ILE A 297 -17.03 -41.27 34.19
C ILE A 297 -15.94 -42.35 34.31
N GLY A 298 -16.26 -43.60 33.95
CA GLY A 298 -15.31 -44.72 33.97
C GLY A 298 -15.08 -45.27 35.37
N CYS A 299 -16.08 -45.19 36.24
CA CYS A 299 -16.02 -45.63 37.64
C CYS A 299 -17.25 -46.47 38.00
N GLU A 300 -17.22 -47.23 39.10
CA GLU A 300 -18.33 -48.12 39.47
C GLU A 300 -19.63 -47.30 39.70
N GLY A 301 -20.73 -47.71 39.05
CA GLY A 301 -22.04 -47.08 39.20
C GLY A 301 -22.30 -45.85 38.31
N ASP A 302 -21.42 -45.57 37.34
CA ASP A 302 -21.56 -44.43 36.40
C ASP A 302 -22.73 -44.53 35.41
N ASP A 303 -23.51 -45.62 35.48
CA ASP A 303 -24.77 -45.86 34.79
C ASP A 303 -26.01 -45.38 35.58
N ALA A 304 -25.82 -44.70 36.71
CA ALA A 304 -26.92 -44.18 37.54
C ALA A 304 -27.79 -43.13 36.81
N GLU A 305 -29.09 -43.12 37.09
CA GLU A 305 -29.99 -42.06 36.61
C GLU A 305 -29.56 -40.71 37.25
N GLY A 306 -29.32 -39.70 36.44
CA GLY A 306 -28.72 -38.41 36.87
C GLY A 306 -27.23 -38.26 36.57
N VAL A 307 -26.59 -39.29 35.98
CA VAL A 307 -25.26 -39.20 35.36
C VAL A 307 -25.41 -39.02 33.85
N TYR A 308 -24.85 -37.95 33.30
CA TYR A 308 -24.90 -37.66 31.86
C TYR A 308 -23.51 -37.37 31.31
N ALA A 309 -23.26 -37.70 30.05
CA ALA A 309 -22.11 -37.12 29.36
C ALA A 309 -22.36 -35.61 29.19
N GLY A 310 -21.35 -34.79 29.46
CA GLY A 310 -21.47 -33.33 29.39
C GLY A 310 -21.87 -32.84 28.00
N THR A 311 -21.38 -33.50 26.95
CA THR A 311 -21.78 -33.22 25.56
C THR A 311 -23.24 -33.52 25.28
N ASP A 312 -23.76 -34.62 25.83
CA ASP A 312 -25.14 -35.03 25.62
C ASP A 312 -26.09 -34.12 26.40
N PHE A 313 -25.68 -33.70 27.59
CA PHE A 313 -26.36 -32.67 28.37
C PHE A 313 -26.47 -31.35 27.57
N LEU A 314 -25.36 -30.78 27.12
CA LEU A 314 -25.37 -29.53 26.35
C LEU A 314 -26.19 -29.65 25.06
N LYS A 315 -26.03 -30.76 24.32
CA LYS A 315 -26.82 -31.04 23.12
C LYS A 315 -28.31 -31.13 23.41
N SER A 316 -28.69 -31.74 24.53
CA SER A 316 -30.10 -31.86 24.92
C SER A 316 -30.77 -30.52 25.21
N LEU A 317 -30.00 -29.51 25.67
CA LEU A 317 -30.54 -28.17 25.95
C LEU A 317 -30.98 -27.45 24.67
N GLU A 318 -30.28 -27.72 23.57
CA GLU A 318 -30.61 -27.17 22.26
C GLU A 318 -31.68 -28.01 21.55
N MET A 319 -31.63 -29.34 21.68
CA MET A 319 -32.57 -30.23 21.02
C MET A 319 -33.97 -30.24 21.65
N ASN A 320 -34.09 -29.91 22.94
CA ASN A 320 -35.35 -29.96 23.67
C ASN A 320 -35.96 -28.57 23.83
N ALA A 321 -37.28 -28.45 23.61
CA ALA A 321 -37.99 -27.19 23.79
C ALA A 321 -38.03 -26.71 25.26
N ALA A 322 -37.91 -27.61 26.24
CA ALA A 322 -37.92 -27.29 27.66
C ALA A 322 -36.52 -27.50 28.27
N LYS A 323 -35.95 -26.44 28.84
CA LYS A 323 -34.69 -26.49 29.59
C LYS A 323 -34.94 -27.16 30.96
N PRO A 324 -34.04 -28.04 31.45
CA PRO A 324 -34.22 -28.74 32.72
C PRO A 324 -34.01 -27.78 33.91
N ASP A 325 -34.79 -27.98 34.98
CA ASP A 325 -34.74 -27.16 36.19
C ASP A 325 -33.77 -27.75 37.22
N PHE A 326 -32.73 -26.98 37.57
CA PHE A 326 -31.71 -27.36 38.54
C PHE A 326 -31.87 -26.64 39.89
N ARG A 327 -32.94 -25.88 40.12
CA ARG A 327 -33.20 -25.20 41.40
C ARG A 327 -33.10 -26.17 42.58
N GLY A 328 -32.27 -25.80 43.58
CA GLY A 328 -32.02 -26.58 44.79
C GLY A 328 -31.14 -27.82 44.60
N LYS A 329 -30.57 -28.05 43.41
CA LYS A 329 -29.70 -29.21 43.13
C LYS A 329 -28.22 -28.86 43.26
N THR A 330 -27.44 -29.87 43.66
CA THR A 330 -25.98 -29.88 43.65
C THR A 330 -25.46 -30.68 42.46
N VAL A 331 -24.72 -30.03 41.56
CA VAL A 331 -24.18 -30.64 40.33
C VAL A 331 -22.68 -30.84 40.45
N ALA A 332 -22.16 -32.02 40.12
CA ALA A 332 -20.73 -32.25 39.92
C ALA A 332 -20.40 -32.38 38.44
N VAL A 333 -19.40 -31.65 37.97
CA VAL A 333 -18.85 -31.74 36.62
C VAL A 333 -17.46 -32.35 36.70
N ILE A 334 -17.27 -33.49 36.04
CA ILE A 334 -16.03 -34.26 36.08
C ILE A 334 -15.22 -33.94 34.83
N GLY A 335 -14.10 -33.23 35.00
CA GLY A 335 -13.25 -32.80 33.89
C GLY A 335 -12.72 -31.39 34.08
N GLY A 336 -11.78 -30.98 33.22
CA GLY A 336 -11.16 -29.65 33.29
C GLY A 336 -11.02 -28.94 31.94
N GLY A 337 -11.69 -29.43 30.89
CA GLY A 337 -11.67 -28.82 29.55
C GLY A 337 -12.80 -27.79 29.35
N ASN A 338 -12.86 -27.15 28.18
CA ASN A 338 -13.88 -26.11 27.88
C ASN A 338 -15.32 -26.63 28.05
N THR A 339 -15.61 -27.85 27.57
CA THR A 339 -16.93 -28.48 27.78
C THR A 339 -17.30 -28.60 29.26
N ALA A 340 -16.33 -28.79 30.15
CA ALA A 340 -16.59 -28.83 31.58
C ALA A 340 -17.00 -27.44 32.10
N MET A 341 -16.32 -26.38 31.66
CA MET A 341 -16.66 -25.00 32.05
C MET A 341 -18.05 -24.61 31.52
N ASP A 342 -18.36 -24.96 30.28
CA ASP A 342 -19.69 -24.76 29.68
C ASP A 342 -20.77 -25.50 30.46
N CYS A 343 -20.54 -26.76 30.87
CA CYS A 343 -21.46 -27.51 31.72
C CYS A 343 -21.67 -26.82 33.08
N CYS A 344 -20.62 -26.29 33.71
CA CYS A 344 -20.70 -25.64 35.02
C CYS A 344 -21.51 -24.36 34.96
N ARG A 345 -21.12 -23.44 34.08
CA ARG A 345 -21.74 -22.13 33.89
C ARG A 345 -23.19 -22.26 33.40
N THR A 346 -23.47 -23.25 32.57
CA THR A 346 -24.85 -23.58 32.17
C THR A 346 -25.67 -24.12 33.33
N SER A 347 -25.11 -25.00 34.17
CA SER A 347 -25.82 -25.51 35.37
C SER A 347 -26.21 -24.39 36.33
N ARG A 348 -25.34 -23.37 36.50
CA ARG A 348 -25.66 -22.16 37.29
C ARG A 348 -26.84 -21.38 36.70
N ARG A 349 -26.88 -21.20 35.38
CA ARG A 349 -27.99 -20.53 34.67
C ARG A 349 -29.31 -21.31 34.73
N LEU A 350 -29.26 -22.63 34.90
CA LEU A 350 -30.44 -23.47 35.14
C LEU A 350 -30.89 -23.47 36.60
N GLY A 351 -30.25 -22.70 37.47
CA GLY A 351 -30.64 -22.50 38.86
C GLY A 351 -29.98 -23.44 39.87
N ALA A 352 -28.93 -24.19 39.50
CA ALA A 352 -28.21 -25.05 40.43
C ALA A 352 -27.70 -24.24 41.64
N GLU A 353 -28.06 -24.67 42.85
CA GLU A 353 -27.64 -24.01 44.09
C GLU A 353 -26.12 -24.10 44.25
N LYS A 354 -25.57 -25.26 43.90
CA LYS A 354 -24.15 -25.57 44.02
C LYS A 354 -23.62 -26.33 42.81
N VAL A 355 -22.46 -25.93 42.31
CA VAL A 355 -21.79 -26.60 41.18
C VAL A 355 -20.32 -26.84 41.53
N TYR A 356 -19.90 -28.10 41.44
CA TYR A 356 -18.54 -28.54 41.70
C TYR A 356 -17.82 -28.92 40.40
N VAL A 357 -16.58 -28.46 40.22
CA VAL A 357 -15.64 -29.03 39.24
C VAL A 357 -14.77 -30.05 39.96
N ILE A 358 -14.84 -31.32 39.55
CA ILE A 358 -13.97 -32.37 40.05
C ILE A 358 -12.87 -32.60 39.02
N TYR A 359 -11.63 -32.25 39.39
CA TYR A 359 -10.47 -32.38 38.52
C TYR A 359 -9.31 -33.08 39.23
N ARG A 360 -8.77 -34.11 38.59
CA ARG A 360 -7.71 -34.96 39.15
C ARG A 360 -6.33 -34.29 39.23
N ARG A 361 -6.16 -33.07 38.70
CA ARG A 361 -4.92 -32.28 38.76
C ARG A 361 -5.19 -30.89 39.33
N THR A 362 -4.21 -29.99 39.28
CA THR A 362 -4.38 -28.60 39.71
C THR A 362 -4.89 -27.73 38.56
N GLU A 363 -5.25 -26.48 38.87
CA GLU A 363 -5.70 -25.49 37.89
C GLU A 363 -4.71 -25.29 36.73
N LYS A 364 -3.40 -25.31 37.02
CA LYS A 364 -2.34 -25.11 36.02
C LYS A 364 -2.35 -26.16 34.91
N GLU A 365 -2.85 -27.36 35.19
CA GLU A 365 -2.97 -28.44 34.20
C GLU A 365 -4.35 -28.53 33.56
N MET A 366 -5.29 -27.62 33.84
CA MET A 366 -6.62 -27.61 33.20
C MET A 366 -6.50 -27.28 31.70
N PRO A 367 -7.10 -28.07 30.81
CA PRO A 367 -7.13 -27.75 29.38
C PRO A 367 -8.06 -26.61 28.97
N ALA A 368 -8.99 -26.16 29.84
CA ALA A 368 -9.91 -25.08 29.54
C ALA A 368 -9.18 -23.73 29.37
N ASN A 369 -9.78 -22.82 28.59
CA ASN A 369 -9.27 -21.46 28.48
C ASN A 369 -9.27 -20.78 29.86
N PRO A 370 -8.17 -20.16 30.31
CA PRO A 370 -8.09 -19.47 31.60
C PRO A 370 -9.21 -18.46 31.86
N ILE A 371 -9.68 -17.76 30.81
CA ILE A 371 -10.80 -16.82 30.92
C ILE A 371 -12.07 -17.55 31.35
N GLU A 372 -12.37 -18.71 30.78
CA GLU A 372 -13.57 -19.49 31.14
C GLU A 372 -13.51 -20.03 32.56
N ILE A 373 -12.31 -20.39 33.04
CA ILE A 373 -12.08 -20.78 34.43
C ILE A 373 -12.36 -19.59 35.34
N HIS A 374 -11.78 -18.42 35.05
CA HIS A 374 -11.97 -17.19 35.83
C HIS A 374 -13.45 -16.78 35.89
N GLU A 375 -14.11 -16.72 34.73
CA GLU A 375 -15.52 -16.35 34.59
C GLU A 375 -16.45 -17.29 35.36
N SER A 376 -16.18 -18.60 35.34
CA SER A 376 -17.00 -19.56 36.09
C SER A 376 -16.85 -19.44 37.60
N LYS A 377 -15.66 -19.04 38.10
CA LYS A 377 -15.46 -18.74 39.53
C LYS A 377 -16.25 -17.51 39.96
N LEU A 378 -16.28 -16.46 39.13
CA LEU A 378 -17.12 -15.27 39.37
C LEU A 378 -18.61 -15.62 39.44
N GLU A 379 -19.05 -16.65 38.71
CA GLU A 379 -20.43 -17.17 38.73
C GLU A 379 -20.72 -18.16 39.89
N GLY A 380 -19.75 -18.38 40.78
CA GLY A 380 -19.89 -19.17 42.02
C GLY A 380 -19.66 -20.69 41.86
N VAL A 381 -18.87 -21.12 40.87
CA VAL A 381 -18.46 -22.52 40.69
C VAL A 381 -17.32 -22.88 41.67
N GLU A 382 -17.48 -23.99 42.40
CA GLU A 382 -16.48 -24.48 43.37
C GLU A 382 -15.57 -25.54 42.75
N TYR A 383 -14.25 -25.44 42.99
CA TYR A 383 -13.27 -26.36 42.42
C TYR A 383 -12.73 -27.35 43.44
N LEU A 384 -12.88 -28.63 43.14
CA LEU A 384 -12.27 -29.76 43.85
C LEU A 384 -11.09 -30.26 43.02
N PHE A 385 -9.97 -29.55 43.12
CA PHE A 385 -8.69 -29.98 42.52
C PHE A 385 -8.13 -31.21 43.21
N LEU A 386 -7.21 -31.89 42.51
CA LEU A 386 -6.53 -33.08 43.02
C LEU A 386 -7.54 -34.11 43.56
N THR A 387 -8.64 -34.30 42.82
CA THR A 387 -9.74 -35.16 43.24
C THR A 387 -10.18 -36.03 42.06
N LEU A 388 -10.30 -37.35 42.29
CA LEU A 388 -10.77 -38.32 41.29
C LEU A 388 -12.02 -39.04 41.82
N PRO A 389 -13.09 -39.18 41.00
CA PRO A 389 -14.23 -40.02 41.36
C PRO A 389 -13.88 -41.52 41.25
N LEU A 390 -14.22 -42.29 42.27
CA LEU A 390 -14.03 -43.76 42.31
C LEU A 390 -15.32 -44.55 42.15
N LYS A 391 -16.43 -44.03 42.70
CA LYS A 391 -17.72 -44.71 42.71
C LYS A 391 -18.88 -43.74 42.80
N VAL A 392 -19.93 -43.98 42.02
CA VAL A 392 -21.22 -43.30 42.13
C VAL A 392 -22.16 -44.14 43.01
N GLN A 393 -22.71 -43.54 44.06
CA GLN A 393 -23.68 -44.19 44.94
C GLN A 393 -25.10 -43.89 44.49
N LYS A 394 -25.88 -44.96 44.29
CA LYS A 394 -27.28 -44.91 43.89
C LYS A 394 -28.20 -44.89 45.12
N ASP A 395 -29.35 -44.23 44.99
CA ASP A 395 -30.47 -44.38 45.92
C ASP A 395 -31.27 -45.67 45.65
N GLU A 396 -32.35 -45.89 46.40
CA GLU A 396 -33.21 -47.06 46.28
C GLU A 396 -33.94 -47.15 44.92
N ASN A 397 -34.00 -46.04 44.17
CA ASN A 397 -34.64 -45.94 42.85
C ASN A 397 -33.62 -45.98 41.70
N GLY A 398 -32.32 -46.15 41.98
CA GLY A 398 -31.27 -46.17 40.97
C GLY A 398 -30.76 -44.79 40.53
N ARG A 399 -31.17 -43.70 41.19
CA ARG A 399 -30.69 -42.33 40.96
C ARG A 399 -29.43 -42.03 41.73
N ILE A 400 -28.62 -41.10 41.24
CA ILE A 400 -27.45 -40.64 41.98
C ILE A 400 -27.85 -39.96 43.31
N LYS A 401 -27.13 -40.30 44.38
CA LYS A 401 -27.27 -39.71 45.73
C LYS A 401 -25.99 -39.04 46.21
N SER A 402 -24.84 -39.63 45.89
CA SER A 402 -23.52 -39.16 46.30
C SER A 402 -22.42 -39.80 45.46
N MET A 403 -21.22 -39.23 45.51
CA MET A 403 -20.03 -39.72 44.81
C MET A 403 -18.89 -39.92 45.80
N ILE A 404 -18.24 -41.08 45.74
CA ILE A 404 -17.01 -41.34 46.49
C ILE A 404 -15.86 -40.81 45.66
N CYS A 405 -15.12 -39.87 46.22
CA CYS A 405 -13.95 -39.27 45.62
C CYS A 405 -12.71 -39.58 46.44
N MET A 406 -11.55 -39.56 45.78
CA MET A 406 -10.24 -39.78 46.39
C MET A 406 -9.33 -38.60 46.10
N ARG A 407 -8.47 -38.23 47.06
CA ARG A 407 -7.45 -37.19 46.86
C ARG A 407 -6.31 -37.72 46.01
N MET A 408 -5.76 -36.82 45.20
CA MET A 408 -4.63 -37.06 44.32
C MET A 408 -3.46 -36.19 44.75
N GLU A 409 -2.26 -36.56 44.35
CA GLU A 409 -1.07 -35.71 44.36
C GLU A 409 -0.44 -35.69 42.97
N LEU A 410 0.43 -34.70 42.70
CA LEU A 410 1.10 -34.57 41.42
C LEU A 410 2.42 -35.35 41.42
N GLY A 411 2.46 -36.46 40.68
CA GLY A 411 3.69 -37.16 40.33
C GLY A 411 4.43 -36.54 39.15
N GLU A 412 5.37 -37.30 38.58
CA GLU A 412 6.19 -36.86 37.44
C GLU A 412 5.35 -36.49 36.20
N PRO A 413 5.81 -35.53 35.38
CA PRO A 413 5.21 -35.20 34.08
C PRO A 413 5.04 -36.42 33.16
N ASP A 414 3.92 -36.49 32.45
CA ASP A 414 3.72 -37.39 31.32
C ASP A 414 4.38 -36.85 30.04
N ALA A 415 4.31 -37.61 28.93
CA ALA A 415 4.89 -37.22 27.65
C ALA A 415 4.29 -35.93 27.05
N SER A 416 3.15 -35.46 27.57
CA SER A 416 2.55 -34.17 27.22
C SER A 416 3.01 -33.02 28.12
N GLY A 417 3.96 -33.27 29.04
CA GLY A 417 4.46 -32.29 30.02
C GLY A 417 3.55 -32.09 31.23
N ARG A 418 2.37 -32.73 31.26
CA ARG A 418 1.40 -32.60 32.37
C ARG A 418 1.75 -33.58 33.49
N ARG A 419 1.80 -33.10 34.73
CA ARG A 419 2.04 -33.98 35.89
C ARG A 419 0.99 -35.08 36.01
N ARG A 420 1.46 -36.30 36.27
CA ARG A 420 0.57 -37.46 36.43
C ARG A 420 -0.14 -37.37 37.79
N PRO A 421 -1.47 -37.55 37.84
CA PRO A 421 -2.17 -37.67 39.11
C PRO A 421 -1.85 -39.03 39.75
N VAL A 422 -1.43 -39.02 41.00
CA VAL A 422 -1.13 -40.21 41.81
C VAL A 422 -2.13 -40.31 42.96
N PRO A 423 -2.78 -41.46 43.19
CA PRO A 423 -3.69 -41.66 44.31
C PRO A 423 -3.03 -41.46 45.67
N VAL A 424 -3.71 -40.75 46.58
CA VAL A 424 -3.35 -40.74 48.01
C VAL A 424 -4.20 -41.80 48.70
N GLU A 425 -3.62 -42.96 49.00
CA GLU A 425 -4.35 -44.08 49.63
C GLU A 425 -4.94 -43.69 50.99
N GLY A 426 -6.20 -44.09 51.26
CA GLY A 426 -6.91 -43.79 52.52
C GLY A 426 -7.51 -42.38 52.61
N SER A 427 -7.54 -41.63 51.51
CA SER A 427 -8.07 -40.26 51.43
C SER A 427 -9.50 -40.15 50.88
N GLU A 428 -10.24 -41.26 50.86
CA GLU A 428 -11.59 -41.31 50.29
C GLU A 428 -12.59 -40.50 51.11
N PHE A 429 -13.44 -39.74 50.43
CA PHE A 429 -14.53 -38.98 51.04
C PHE A 429 -15.79 -39.02 50.19
N ILE A 430 -16.93 -38.82 50.83
CA ILE A 430 -18.25 -38.84 50.19
C ILE A 430 -18.66 -37.40 49.90
N LEU A 431 -19.00 -37.12 48.64
CA LEU A 431 -19.55 -35.85 48.18
C LEU A 431 -21.05 -36.03 47.83
N PRO A 432 -21.99 -35.47 48.60
CA PRO A 432 -23.41 -35.48 48.27
C PRO A 432 -23.67 -34.67 46.99
N ILE A 433 -24.29 -35.28 45.98
CA ILE A 433 -24.61 -34.65 44.69
C ILE A 433 -25.90 -35.23 44.10
N ASP A 434 -26.66 -34.39 43.39
CA ASP A 434 -27.92 -34.76 42.75
C ASP A 434 -27.77 -35.05 41.25
N LEU A 435 -26.70 -34.54 40.63
CA LEU A 435 -26.39 -34.70 39.21
C LEU A 435 -24.88 -34.78 38.98
N ALA A 436 -24.46 -35.60 38.03
CA ALA A 436 -23.08 -35.69 37.59
C ALA A 436 -22.94 -35.55 36.06
N LEU A 437 -22.07 -34.64 35.60
CA LEU A 437 -21.81 -34.39 34.19
C LEU A 437 -20.37 -34.81 33.84
N ALA A 438 -20.23 -35.87 33.04
CA ALA A 438 -18.94 -36.40 32.61
C ALA A 438 -18.39 -35.62 31.40
N ALA A 439 -17.41 -34.75 31.62
CA ALA A 439 -16.75 -33.93 30.59
C ALA A 439 -15.28 -34.38 30.39
N ILE A 440 -15.08 -35.69 30.16
CA ILE A 440 -13.76 -36.35 30.17
C ILE A 440 -13.19 -36.61 28.75
N GLY A 441 -13.93 -36.26 27.69
CA GLY A 441 -13.49 -36.37 26.30
C GLY A 441 -14.56 -36.91 25.37
N GLN A 442 -14.28 -36.87 24.07
CA GLN A 442 -15.17 -37.35 23.02
C GLN A 442 -14.44 -38.37 22.13
N LYS A 443 -15.20 -39.24 21.47
CA LYS A 443 -14.71 -40.22 20.50
C LYS A 443 -15.45 -40.08 19.18
N THR A 444 -14.77 -40.42 18.10
CA THR A 444 -15.34 -40.45 16.76
C THR A 444 -16.22 -41.68 16.57
N ASP A 445 -17.42 -41.50 16.01
CA ASP A 445 -18.31 -42.59 15.63
C ASP A 445 -18.12 -42.93 14.15
N VAL A 446 -17.63 -44.15 13.89
CA VAL A 446 -17.25 -44.64 12.55
C VAL A 446 -18.11 -45.82 12.08
N HIS A 447 -19.34 -45.96 12.58
CA HIS A 447 -20.24 -47.07 12.24
C HIS A 447 -20.47 -47.26 10.72
N PHE A 448 -20.33 -46.19 9.93
CA PHE A 448 -20.48 -46.21 8.46
C PHE A 448 -19.29 -46.81 7.70
N LEU A 449 -18.19 -47.21 8.37
CA LEU A 449 -17.00 -47.79 7.72
C LEU A 449 -17.33 -48.97 6.81
N ASN A 450 -18.19 -49.88 7.26
CA ASN A 450 -18.55 -51.07 6.50
C ASN A 450 -19.33 -50.71 5.24
N ASP A 451 -20.22 -49.71 5.32
CA ASP A 451 -20.99 -49.24 4.17
C ASP A 451 -20.07 -48.61 3.11
N ILE A 452 -19.15 -47.72 3.52
CA ILE A 452 -18.16 -47.12 2.61
C ILE A 452 -17.28 -48.19 1.95
N ASN A 453 -16.70 -49.09 2.76
CA ASN A 453 -15.74 -50.08 2.27
C ASN A 453 -16.38 -51.16 1.40
N SER A 454 -17.66 -51.47 1.60
CA SER A 454 -18.39 -52.44 0.76
C SER A 454 -18.78 -51.85 -0.61
N ASN A 455 -18.86 -50.52 -0.72
CA ASN A 455 -19.27 -49.83 -1.94
C ASN A 455 -18.10 -49.09 -2.66
N SER A 456 -16.92 -49.08 -2.05
CA SER A 456 -15.69 -48.57 -2.67
C SER A 456 -15.09 -49.58 -3.65
N THR A 457 -14.68 -49.11 -4.82
CA THR A 457 -13.99 -49.93 -5.84
C THR A 457 -12.48 -49.66 -5.90
N GLU A 458 -12.02 -48.58 -5.27
CA GLU A 458 -10.62 -48.14 -5.29
C GLU A 458 -10.22 -47.70 -3.87
N GLY A 459 -9.43 -48.53 -3.18
CA GLY A 459 -8.98 -48.24 -1.82
C GLY A 459 -10.03 -48.49 -0.73
N GLN A 460 -9.63 -48.27 0.52
CA GLN A 460 -10.44 -48.50 1.72
C GLN A 460 -10.28 -47.35 2.71
N LEU A 461 -11.36 -47.04 3.42
CA LEU A 461 -11.34 -46.15 4.58
C LEU A 461 -10.91 -46.95 5.81
N VAL A 462 -9.90 -46.45 6.53
CA VAL A 462 -9.29 -47.09 7.68
C VAL A 462 -9.35 -46.12 8.87
N VAL A 463 -9.38 -46.68 10.08
CA VAL A 463 -9.22 -45.91 11.31
C VAL A 463 -7.81 -46.06 11.88
N ASN A 464 -7.30 -44.99 12.45
CA ASN A 464 -6.02 -45.00 13.12
C ASN A 464 -6.12 -45.71 14.50
N LYS A 465 -4.98 -45.86 15.18
CA LYS A 465 -4.89 -46.54 16.49
C LYS A 465 -5.75 -45.94 17.61
N TRP A 466 -6.25 -44.72 17.44
CA TRP A 466 -7.09 -44.00 18.40
C TRP A 466 -8.59 -44.14 18.11
N GLY A 467 -8.95 -44.73 16.96
CA GLY A 467 -10.34 -44.89 16.53
C GLY A 467 -10.87 -43.73 15.68
N ASP A 468 -10.02 -42.79 15.28
CA ASP A 468 -10.34 -41.69 14.36
C ASP A 468 -10.00 -42.08 12.90
N LEU A 469 -10.50 -41.33 11.92
CA LEU A 469 -10.26 -41.58 10.50
C LEU A 469 -8.77 -41.41 10.15
N ASP A 470 -8.21 -42.37 9.41
CA ASP A 470 -6.85 -42.29 8.90
C ASP A 470 -6.81 -41.50 7.59
N ALA A 471 -5.99 -40.46 7.56
CA ALA A 471 -5.79 -39.57 6.42
C ALA A 471 -4.34 -39.08 6.39
N ASP A 472 -3.83 -38.78 5.19
CA ASP A 472 -2.49 -38.22 5.03
C ASP A 472 -2.36 -36.90 5.80
N LYS A 473 -1.25 -36.72 6.52
CA LYS A 473 -1.06 -35.57 7.43
C LYS A 473 -0.95 -34.23 6.71
N ASN A 474 -0.55 -34.23 5.44
CA ASN A 474 -0.26 -33.01 4.67
C ASN A 474 -1.34 -32.71 3.64
N THR A 475 -2.05 -33.73 3.13
CA THR A 475 -3.10 -33.59 2.10
C THR A 475 -4.50 -33.94 2.61
N LEU A 476 -4.61 -34.60 3.76
CA LEU A 476 -5.87 -35.09 4.33
C LEU A 476 -6.66 -36.02 3.41
N GLN A 477 -6.00 -36.59 2.41
CA GLN A 477 -6.56 -37.64 1.58
C GLN A 477 -6.63 -38.95 2.36
N THR A 478 -7.76 -39.65 2.25
CA THR A 478 -7.95 -40.96 2.88
C THR A 478 -7.39 -42.08 1.99
N GLY A 479 -7.51 -43.34 2.41
CA GLY A 479 -7.18 -44.49 1.57
C GLY A 479 -8.05 -44.65 0.31
N ILE A 480 -9.14 -43.88 0.17
CA ILE A 480 -9.97 -43.81 -1.04
C ILE A 480 -9.63 -42.52 -1.81
N PRO A 481 -9.18 -42.59 -3.08
CA PRO A 481 -8.66 -41.42 -3.80
C PRO A 481 -9.62 -40.22 -3.91
N SER A 482 -10.92 -40.48 -4.06
CA SER A 482 -11.97 -39.45 -4.17
C SER A 482 -12.48 -38.93 -2.81
N MET A 483 -11.90 -39.38 -1.69
CA MET A 483 -12.39 -39.09 -0.34
C MET A 483 -11.31 -38.46 0.54
N PHE A 484 -11.69 -37.39 1.22
CA PHE A 484 -10.85 -36.61 2.13
C PHE A 484 -11.52 -36.55 3.51
N ALA A 485 -10.76 -36.30 4.57
CA ALA A 485 -11.32 -36.17 5.92
C ALA A 485 -10.72 -34.96 6.66
N ALA A 486 -11.55 -34.23 7.41
CA ALA A 486 -11.11 -33.03 8.12
C ALA A 486 -11.84 -32.83 9.46
N GLY A 487 -11.24 -32.05 10.34
CA GLY A 487 -11.75 -31.74 11.68
C GLY A 487 -11.50 -32.87 12.68
N ASP A 488 -12.24 -32.83 13.79
CA ASP A 488 -12.01 -33.73 14.93
C ASP A 488 -12.12 -35.22 14.57
N GLY A 489 -12.83 -35.55 13.49
CA GLY A 489 -12.92 -36.94 13.01
C GLY A 489 -11.58 -37.54 12.55
N VAL A 490 -10.52 -36.72 12.36
CA VAL A 490 -9.17 -37.17 11.98
C VAL A 490 -8.18 -37.11 13.14
N THR A 491 -8.24 -36.04 13.94
CA THR A 491 -7.27 -35.77 15.01
C THR A 491 -7.76 -36.11 16.42
N GLY A 492 -9.03 -36.49 16.56
CA GLY A 492 -9.76 -36.40 17.82
C GLY A 492 -10.14 -34.96 18.16
N PRO A 493 -10.79 -34.72 19.31
CA PRO A 493 -11.33 -33.42 19.70
C PRO A 493 -10.24 -32.33 19.70
N ALA A 494 -10.36 -31.40 18.76
CA ALA A 494 -9.41 -30.33 18.53
C ALA A 494 -10.09 -28.97 18.75
N THR A 495 -9.37 -27.90 18.45
CA THR A 495 -9.91 -26.53 18.53
C THR A 495 -10.62 -26.15 17.23
N LEU A 496 -11.64 -25.30 17.32
CA LEU A 496 -12.37 -24.76 16.15
C LEU A 496 -11.43 -24.33 15.00
N ILE A 497 -10.40 -23.54 15.33
CA ILE A 497 -9.49 -22.98 14.34
C ILE A 497 -8.61 -24.05 13.65
N GLN A 498 -8.36 -25.19 14.31
CA GLN A 498 -7.69 -26.35 13.68
C GLN A 498 -8.61 -27.06 12.71
N ALA A 499 -9.90 -27.18 13.01
CA ALA A 499 -10.88 -27.74 12.07
C ALA A 499 -11.00 -26.88 10.80
N VAL A 500 -11.00 -25.55 10.95
CA VAL A 500 -10.93 -24.60 9.82
C VAL A 500 -9.66 -24.83 8.98
N ALA A 501 -8.50 -24.95 9.63
CA ALA A 501 -7.22 -25.18 8.95
C ALA A 501 -7.23 -26.47 8.13
N GLN A 502 -7.70 -27.57 8.72
CA GLN A 502 -7.80 -28.86 8.04
C GLN A 502 -8.80 -28.82 6.89
N ALA A 503 -9.95 -28.17 7.08
CA ALA A 503 -10.93 -28.02 6.01
C ALA A 503 -10.34 -27.34 4.78
N ARG A 504 -9.47 -26.33 4.96
CA ARG A 504 -8.75 -25.68 3.86
C ARG A 504 -7.81 -26.65 3.13
N VAL A 505 -7.06 -27.46 3.86
CA VAL A 505 -6.16 -28.48 3.28
C VAL A 505 -6.96 -29.52 2.50
N ALA A 506 -8.02 -30.07 3.10
CA ALA A 506 -8.88 -31.06 2.45
C ALA A 506 -9.58 -30.49 1.21
N ALA A 507 -10.06 -29.24 1.26
CA ALA A 507 -10.67 -28.57 0.11
C ALA A 507 -9.66 -28.35 -1.03
N LEU A 508 -8.42 -27.96 -0.74
CA LEU A 508 -7.35 -27.83 -1.73
C LEU A 508 -7.05 -29.18 -2.40
N SER A 509 -6.84 -30.24 -1.61
CA SER A 509 -6.55 -31.57 -2.15
C SER A 509 -7.72 -32.16 -2.93
N CYS A 510 -8.96 -31.89 -2.50
CA CYS A 510 -10.17 -32.21 -3.25
C CYS A 510 -10.24 -31.44 -4.58
N HIS A 511 -9.94 -30.15 -4.59
CA HIS A 511 -9.89 -29.35 -5.82
C HIS A 511 -8.83 -29.90 -6.80
N GLN A 512 -7.62 -30.22 -6.32
CA GLN A 512 -6.56 -30.81 -7.15
C GLN A 512 -7.02 -32.13 -7.77
N TYR A 513 -7.63 -33.01 -6.98
CA TYR A 513 -8.21 -34.26 -7.47
C TYR A 513 -9.26 -34.04 -8.56
N LEU A 514 -10.22 -33.14 -8.33
CA LEU A 514 -11.33 -32.89 -9.26
C LEU A 514 -10.91 -32.22 -10.58
N THR A 515 -9.79 -31.51 -10.56
CA THR A 515 -9.20 -30.83 -11.72
C THR A 515 -8.12 -31.66 -12.42
N GLY A 516 -7.85 -32.89 -11.95
CA GLY A 516 -6.85 -33.78 -12.52
C GLY A 516 -5.40 -33.38 -12.25
N GLN A 517 -5.17 -32.49 -11.28
CA GLN A 517 -3.84 -32.11 -10.81
C GLN A 517 -3.29 -33.17 -9.86
N ALA A 518 -1.97 -33.29 -9.78
CA ALA A 518 -1.33 -34.11 -8.75
C ALA A 518 -1.66 -33.55 -7.37
N ILE A 519 -2.13 -34.41 -6.46
CA ILE A 519 -2.44 -34.00 -5.08
C ILE A 519 -1.12 -33.73 -4.37
N GLN A 520 -0.91 -32.47 -4.03
CA GLN A 520 0.30 -32.00 -3.39
C GLN A 520 -0.09 -31.02 -2.28
N PRO A 521 0.57 -31.08 -1.11
CA PRO A 521 0.36 -30.07 -0.08
C PRO A 521 0.74 -28.69 -0.62
N ALA A 522 0.18 -27.64 0.00
CA ALA A 522 0.59 -26.28 -0.32
C ALA A 522 2.13 -26.14 -0.15
N PRO A 523 2.83 -25.53 -1.12
CA PRO A 523 4.28 -25.38 -1.04
C PRO A 523 4.64 -24.58 0.21
N LYS A 524 5.66 -25.06 0.94
CA LYS A 524 6.15 -24.35 2.12
C LYS A 524 7.02 -23.19 1.67
N GLU A 525 6.59 -21.97 2.02
CA GLU A 525 7.42 -20.79 1.84
C GLU A 525 8.57 -20.75 2.85
N PHE A 526 9.70 -20.18 2.45
CA PHE A 526 10.76 -19.80 3.37
C PHE A 526 10.27 -18.64 4.26
N ILE A 527 10.48 -18.76 5.57
CA ILE A 527 10.15 -17.74 6.58
C ILE A 527 11.33 -17.62 7.54
N SER A 528 11.95 -16.45 7.58
CA SER A 528 12.95 -16.09 8.58
C SER A 528 12.29 -15.85 9.95
N LYS A 529 12.96 -16.25 11.02
CA LYS A 529 12.53 -16.04 12.41
C LYS A 529 13.71 -15.64 13.29
N ARG A 530 13.54 -14.62 14.14
CA ARG A 530 14.56 -14.26 15.13
C ARG A 530 14.81 -15.39 16.13
N GLU A 531 13.77 -16.15 16.47
CA GLU A 531 13.86 -17.33 17.35
C GLU A 531 14.71 -18.46 16.76
N ASN A 532 15.08 -18.40 15.47
CA ASN A 532 16.05 -19.34 14.91
C ASN A 532 17.49 -19.06 15.38
N PHE A 533 17.77 -17.85 15.87
CA PHE A 533 19.08 -17.43 16.36
C PHE A 533 19.15 -17.42 17.89
N ARG A 534 18.17 -16.79 18.56
CA ARG A 534 18.04 -16.82 20.02
C ARG A 534 16.62 -16.54 20.50
N GLU A 535 16.34 -16.93 21.73
CA GLU A 535 15.10 -16.59 22.43
C GLU A 535 14.97 -15.06 22.62
N GLN A 536 13.74 -14.56 22.48
CA GLN A 536 13.39 -13.16 22.62
C GLN A 536 12.97 -12.86 24.06
N THR A 537 13.48 -11.77 24.65
CA THR A 537 13.32 -11.44 26.08
C THR A 537 12.64 -10.08 26.29
N PHE A 538 12.39 -9.69 27.54
CA PHE A 538 11.83 -8.39 27.92
C PHE A 538 12.69 -7.22 27.39
N ASP A 539 14.01 -7.30 27.59
CA ASP A 539 14.97 -6.24 27.23
C ASP A 539 14.99 -5.94 25.73
N ASP A 540 14.61 -6.90 24.89
CA ASP A 540 14.55 -6.72 23.42
C ASP A 540 13.48 -5.69 22.99
N PHE A 541 12.47 -5.43 23.84
CA PHE A 541 11.31 -4.60 23.51
C PHE A 541 11.08 -3.43 24.48
N SER A 542 11.47 -3.56 25.75
CA SER A 542 11.09 -2.62 26.82
C SER A 542 11.57 -1.18 26.62
N GLU A 543 12.71 -0.99 25.96
CA GLU A 543 13.26 0.34 25.67
C GLU A 543 12.73 0.94 24.35
N LYS A 544 12.05 0.13 23.53
CA LYS A 544 11.65 0.48 22.16
C LYS A 544 10.17 0.83 22.03
N PHE A 545 9.34 0.41 22.99
CA PHE A 545 7.89 0.56 22.93
C PHE A 545 7.31 1.01 24.25
N ASP A 546 6.38 1.96 24.20
CA ASP A 546 5.67 2.43 25.37
C ASP A 546 4.68 1.39 25.92
N ARG A 547 4.54 1.39 27.24
CA ARG A 547 3.52 0.59 27.93
C ARG A 547 2.14 1.17 27.67
N GLN A 548 1.18 0.34 27.26
CA GLN A 548 -0.21 0.79 27.06
C GLN A 548 -1.20 -0.26 27.56
N HIS A 549 -2.19 0.17 28.34
CA HIS A 549 -3.26 -0.71 28.80
C HIS A 549 -4.09 -1.24 27.64
N ARG A 550 -4.51 -2.50 27.75
CA ARG A 550 -5.46 -3.13 26.83
C ARG A 550 -6.84 -2.50 27.02
N GLU A 551 -7.55 -2.25 25.92
CA GLU A 551 -8.98 -2.00 25.97
C GLU A 551 -9.68 -3.33 26.26
N GLU A 552 -10.27 -3.47 27.45
CA GLU A 552 -10.91 -4.71 27.86
C GLU A 552 -12.25 -4.91 27.15
N MET A 553 -12.58 -6.16 26.84
CA MET A 553 -13.87 -6.53 26.26
C MET A 553 -14.99 -6.17 27.25
N PRO A 554 -15.98 -5.35 26.87
CA PRO A 554 -17.15 -5.13 27.71
C PRO A 554 -17.87 -6.45 27.99
N VAL A 555 -18.22 -6.70 29.26
CA VAL A 555 -18.93 -7.91 29.69
C VAL A 555 -20.15 -7.57 30.54
N LEU A 556 -21.16 -8.45 30.54
CA LEU A 556 -22.25 -8.36 31.51
C LEU A 556 -21.73 -8.50 32.94
N GLU A 557 -22.27 -7.71 33.87
CA GLU A 557 -21.97 -7.83 35.30
C GLU A 557 -22.35 -9.22 35.85
N PRO A 558 -21.56 -9.83 36.74
CA PRO A 558 -21.78 -11.20 37.26
C PRO A 558 -23.21 -11.47 37.74
N ASP A 559 -23.83 -10.53 38.45
CA ASP A 559 -25.19 -10.66 38.98
C ASP A 559 -26.27 -10.77 37.89
N ASN A 560 -25.95 -10.32 36.67
CA ASN A 560 -26.82 -10.35 35.50
C ASN A 560 -26.52 -11.54 34.57
N ARG A 561 -25.68 -12.50 34.96
CA ARG A 561 -25.25 -13.64 34.12
C ARG A 561 -26.09 -14.91 34.29
N PHE A 562 -27.06 -14.94 35.20
CA PHE A 562 -27.94 -16.10 35.44
C PHE A 562 -29.05 -16.27 34.39
N ASN A 563 -28.75 -15.92 33.13
CA ASN A 563 -29.60 -16.07 31.96
C ASN A 563 -28.73 -16.52 30.77
N PHE A 564 -29.34 -16.70 29.61
CA PHE A 564 -28.64 -17.13 28.39
C PHE A 564 -28.27 -15.97 27.46
N ASN A 565 -28.33 -14.72 27.92
CA ASN A 565 -27.88 -13.57 27.13
C ASN A 565 -26.36 -13.61 26.96
N GLU A 566 -25.87 -13.09 25.84
CA GLU A 566 -24.44 -13.04 25.55
C GLU A 566 -23.67 -12.27 26.63
N VAL A 567 -22.58 -12.85 27.15
CA VAL A 567 -21.81 -12.25 28.26
C VAL A 567 -20.79 -11.24 27.76
N GLU A 568 -20.00 -11.57 26.74
CA GLU A 568 -19.08 -10.62 26.11
C GLU A 568 -19.85 -9.80 25.07
N LEU A 569 -19.79 -8.46 25.12
CA LEU A 569 -20.68 -7.57 24.36
C LEU A 569 -20.07 -7.00 23.06
N GLY A 570 -18.75 -7.11 22.88
CA GLY A 570 -18.03 -6.47 21.76
C GLY A 570 -17.65 -5.02 22.07
N TYR A 571 -16.77 -4.43 21.25
CA TYR A 571 -16.49 -2.99 21.33
C TYR A 571 -17.64 -2.18 20.74
N GLU A 572 -18.05 -1.13 21.46
CA GLU A 572 -19.18 -0.29 21.06
C GLU A 572 -18.84 0.69 19.92
N THR A 573 -17.59 1.17 19.85
CA THR A 573 -17.19 2.20 18.88
C THR A 573 -15.95 1.82 18.08
N GLU A 574 -15.87 2.36 16.86
CA GLU A 574 -14.71 2.24 15.98
C GLU A 574 -13.43 2.78 16.64
N GLU A 575 -13.55 3.84 17.44
CA GLU A 575 -12.43 4.50 18.13
C GLU A 575 -11.73 3.55 19.11
N VAL A 576 -12.49 2.74 19.86
CA VAL A 576 -11.93 1.73 20.78
C VAL A 576 -11.17 0.66 19.99
N ALA A 577 -11.75 0.18 18.88
CA ALA A 577 -11.09 -0.80 18.02
C ALA A 577 -9.80 -0.26 17.38
N VAL A 578 -9.81 0.99 16.90
CA VAL A 578 -8.63 1.65 16.33
C VAL A 578 -7.54 1.82 17.39
N LYS A 579 -7.90 2.24 18.60
CA LYS A 579 -6.96 2.41 19.72
C LYS A 579 -6.33 1.07 20.15
N GLU A 580 -7.12 0.00 20.22
CA GLU A 580 -6.59 -1.34 20.50
C GLU A 580 -5.78 -1.89 19.31
N ALA A 581 -6.08 -1.52 18.06
CA ALA A 581 -5.24 -1.90 16.92
C ALA A 581 -3.87 -1.21 16.95
N ALA A 582 -3.81 0.04 17.43
CA ALA A 582 -2.58 0.82 17.57
C ALA A 582 -1.55 0.17 18.53
N ARG A 583 -2.01 -0.66 19.48
CA ARG A 583 -1.21 -1.44 20.43
C ARG A 583 -0.31 -2.52 19.79
N CYS A 584 -0.50 -2.86 18.51
CA CYS A 584 0.31 -3.85 17.81
C CYS A 584 1.76 -3.40 17.57
N LEU A 585 2.74 -4.22 17.94
CA LEU A 585 4.18 -3.94 17.78
C LEU A 585 4.73 -4.17 16.37
N GLU A 586 3.90 -4.64 15.42
CA GLU A 586 4.30 -4.82 14.01
C GLU A 586 5.53 -5.71 13.81
N CYS A 587 5.62 -6.79 14.59
CA CYS A 587 6.72 -7.76 14.58
C CYS A 587 7.02 -8.49 13.25
N GLY A 588 6.33 -8.19 12.14
CA GLY A 588 6.48 -8.89 10.86
C GLY A 588 7.00 -7.94 9.79
N CYS A 589 7.67 -8.49 8.78
CA CYS A 589 8.30 -7.67 7.74
C CYS A 589 7.26 -7.05 6.78
N THR A 590 7.39 -5.75 6.52
CA THR A 590 6.56 -4.99 5.58
C THR A 590 6.79 -5.42 4.12
N ALA A 591 7.99 -5.90 3.80
CA ALA A 591 8.35 -6.41 2.47
C ALA A 591 7.94 -7.87 2.23
N TYR A 592 7.06 -8.47 3.05
CA TYR A 592 6.73 -9.90 2.98
C TYR A 592 6.31 -10.39 1.59
N PHE A 593 5.53 -9.59 0.85
CA PHE A 593 5.02 -9.97 -0.47
C PHE A 593 6.01 -9.74 -1.62
N GLU A 594 7.07 -8.95 -1.41
CA GLU A 594 7.97 -8.48 -2.48
C GLU A 594 9.46 -8.73 -2.18
N CYS A 595 9.78 -9.42 -1.08
CA CYS A 595 11.15 -9.70 -0.68
C CYS A 595 11.80 -10.75 -1.60
N ASP A 596 12.77 -10.32 -2.40
CA ASP A 596 13.54 -11.17 -3.32
C ASP A 596 14.30 -12.28 -2.57
N LEU A 597 14.82 -11.99 -1.38
CA LEU A 597 15.52 -12.99 -0.57
C LEU A 597 14.54 -14.11 -0.17
N LYS A 598 13.33 -13.78 0.28
CA LYS A 598 12.29 -14.79 0.57
C LYS A 598 11.93 -15.59 -0.67
N LYS A 599 11.71 -14.93 -1.81
CA LYS A 599 11.38 -15.57 -3.09
C LYS A 599 12.42 -16.63 -3.45
N TYR A 600 13.70 -16.24 -3.55
CA TYR A 600 14.75 -17.15 -3.96
C TYR A 600 15.09 -18.19 -2.89
N SER A 601 15.03 -17.85 -1.60
CA SER A 601 15.19 -18.85 -0.52
C SER A 601 14.10 -19.92 -0.56
N THR A 602 12.87 -19.57 -0.95
CA THR A 602 11.78 -20.52 -1.17
C THR A 602 12.07 -21.41 -2.39
N GLU A 603 12.41 -20.79 -3.53
CA GLU A 603 12.67 -21.49 -4.79
C GLU A 603 13.82 -22.51 -4.69
N TYR A 604 14.92 -22.13 -4.05
CA TYR A 604 16.12 -22.97 -3.94
C TYR A 604 16.17 -23.81 -2.65
N GLY A 605 15.12 -23.75 -1.81
CA GLY A 605 15.04 -24.53 -0.57
C GLY A 605 16.16 -24.22 0.41
N ALA A 606 16.47 -22.93 0.59
CA ALA A 606 17.48 -22.45 1.53
C ALA A 606 17.01 -22.59 2.98
N GLU A 607 17.95 -22.78 3.90
CA GLU A 607 17.69 -23.08 5.30
C GLU A 607 18.49 -22.13 6.20
N GLN A 608 17.77 -21.33 6.99
CA GLN A 608 18.38 -20.31 7.84
C GLN A 608 19.38 -20.85 8.87
N LYS A 609 19.17 -22.08 9.35
CA LYS A 609 20.05 -22.73 10.34
C LYS A 609 21.19 -23.54 9.74
N HIS A 610 21.35 -23.56 8.40
CA HIS A 610 22.34 -24.44 7.77
C HIS A 610 23.78 -24.11 8.17
N TYR A 611 24.09 -22.81 8.25
CA TYR A 611 25.39 -22.29 8.71
C TYR A 611 25.25 -21.54 10.04
N GLU A 612 24.58 -22.15 11.02
CA GLU A 612 24.42 -21.57 12.37
C GLU A 612 25.78 -21.19 12.97
N GLY A 613 25.87 -19.98 13.52
CA GLY A 613 27.08 -19.37 14.03
C GLY A 613 26.79 -18.02 14.68
N GLU A 614 27.82 -17.18 14.84
CA GLU A 614 27.63 -15.80 15.31
C GLU A 614 26.77 -15.01 14.31
N HIS A 615 25.79 -14.27 14.81
CA HIS A 615 24.96 -13.33 14.05
C HIS A 615 25.03 -11.94 14.66
N ARG A 616 24.61 -10.93 13.89
CA ARG A 616 24.57 -9.54 14.32
C ARG A 616 23.18 -9.09 14.64
N GLU A 617 23.13 -8.21 15.63
CA GLU A 617 21.91 -7.54 16.04
C GLU A 617 22.19 -6.04 16.00
N TYR A 618 21.30 -5.32 15.35
CA TYR A 618 21.36 -3.87 15.20
C TYR A 618 20.06 -3.27 15.74
N ASP A 619 20.15 -2.08 16.31
CA ASP A 619 18.97 -1.25 16.49
C ASP A 619 18.48 -0.74 15.15
N VAL A 620 17.16 -0.63 15.03
CA VAL A 620 16.54 -0.06 13.84
C VAL A 620 16.68 1.45 13.91
N ASP A 621 17.23 2.05 12.85
CA ASP A 621 17.48 3.48 12.79
C ASP A 621 16.26 4.21 12.23
N PHE A 622 15.58 4.95 13.11
CA PHE A 622 14.43 5.82 12.81
C PHE A 622 14.79 7.31 12.83
N ARG A 623 16.08 7.68 12.91
CA ARG A 623 16.50 9.09 13.03
C ARG A 623 16.18 9.92 11.79
N HIS A 624 15.86 9.29 10.66
CA HIS A 624 15.35 9.97 9.47
C HIS A 624 13.81 9.85 9.42
N PRO A 625 13.06 10.95 9.29
CA PRO A 625 11.60 10.94 9.46
C PRO A 625 10.86 10.08 8.43
N TYR A 626 11.38 10.00 7.20
CA TYR A 626 10.75 9.25 6.09
C TYR A 626 11.39 7.90 5.76
N ILE A 627 12.55 7.57 6.34
CA ILE A 627 13.36 6.41 5.93
C ILE A 627 13.79 5.66 7.19
N GLU A 628 13.38 4.39 7.29
CA GLU A 628 13.89 3.49 8.32
C GLU A 628 15.04 2.63 7.76
N ILE A 629 16.07 2.40 8.57
CA ILE A 629 17.18 1.49 8.23
C ILE A 629 17.23 0.36 9.27
N ASP A 630 16.87 -0.84 8.84
CA ASP A 630 16.93 -2.06 9.62
C ASP A 630 18.08 -2.96 9.12
N ASN A 631 19.27 -2.76 9.68
CA ASN A 631 20.46 -3.53 9.31
C ASN A 631 20.33 -5.04 9.64
N ASN A 632 19.37 -5.47 10.46
CA ASN A 632 19.11 -6.89 10.71
C ASN A 632 18.58 -7.62 9.47
N LYS A 633 17.93 -6.88 8.54
CA LYS A 633 17.42 -7.41 7.27
C LYS A 633 18.43 -7.30 6.13
N CYS A 634 19.55 -6.60 6.33
CA CYS A 634 20.49 -6.24 5.28
C CYS A 634 21.35 -7.43 4.84
N ILE A 635 21.45 -7.63 3.53
CA ILE A 635 22.33 -8.65 2.91
C ILE A 635 23.62 -8.06 2.33
N LEU A 636 23.95 -6.82 2.68
CA LEU A 636 25.15 -6.09 2.22
C LEU A 636 25.33 -6.08 0.69
N CYS A 637 24.22 -6.04 -0.05
CA CYS A 637 24.25 -6.02 -1.51
C CYS A 637 24.77 -4.69 -2.10
N ALA A 638 24.89 -3.65 -1.28
CA ALA A 638 25.32 -2.29 -1.62
C ALA A 638 24.44 -1.54 -2.63
N ARG A 639 23.28 -2.07 -3.05
CA ARG A 639 22.36 -1.38 -3.99
C ARG A 639 21.99 0.02 -3.51
N CYS A 640 21.64 0.18 -2.23
CA CYS A 640 21.29 1.46 -1.62
C CYS A 640 22.44 2.49 -1.61
N VAL A 641 23.66 2.05 -1.32
CA VAL A 641 24.87 2.88 -1.36
C VAL A 641 25.15 3.33 -2.80
N ARG A 642 25.05 2.40 -3.74
CA ARG A 642 25.36 2.61 -5.14
C ARG A 642 24.32 3.48 -5.85
N ILE A 643 23.03 3.29 -5.62
CA ILE A 643 21.98 4.15 -6.21
C ILE A 643 22.11 5.59 -5.70
N CYS A 644 22.44 5.76 -4.41
CA CYS A 644 22.68 7.06 -3.81
C CYS A 644 23.93 7.75 -4.42
N ARG A 645 24.96 6.99 -4.77
CA ARG A 645 26.15 7.54 -5.42
C ARG A 645 25.96 7.73 -6.93
N GLU A 646 25.72 6.65 -7.66
CA GLU A 646 25.78 6.57 -9.14
C GLU A 646 24.60 7.26 -9.85
N VAL A 647 23.42 7.29 -9.23
CA VAL A 647 22.22 7.89 -9.85
C VAL A 647 21.94 9.27 -9.27
N THR A 648 21.83 9.37 -7.94
CA THR A 648 21.47 10.66 -7.32
C THR A 648 22.64 11.63 -7.21
N GLY A 649 23.87 11.13 -7.12
CA GLY A 649 25.06 11.95 -6.84
C GLY A 649 25.19 12.41 -5.38
N ALA A 650 24.28 12.05 -4.48
CA ALA A 650 24.28 12.50 -3.08
C ALA A 650 25.37 11.83 -2.23
N ASN A 651 25.66 10.54 -2.50
CA ASN A 651 26.66 9.75 -1.78
C ASN A 651 26.51 9.84 -0.24
N ALA A 652 25.26 9.77 0.24
CA ALA A 652 24.89 9.91 1.64
C ALA A 652 25.07 8.61 2.46
N LEU A 653 25.02 7.45 1.80
CA LEU A 653 25.15 6.13 2.42
C LEU A 653 26.49 5.49 2.05
N GLY A 654 27.05 4.70 2.97
CA GLY A 654 28.25 3.90 2.76
C GLY A 654 28.18 2.53 3.45
N LEU A 655 29.24 1.75 3.27
CA LEU A 655 29.51 0.54 4.04
C LEU A 655 30.50 0.92 5.15
N VAL A 656 30.03 0.93 6.40
CA VAL A 656 30.83 1.25 7.59
C VAL A 656 31.48 -0.02 8.12
N ASN A 657 32.68 0.08 8.69
CA ASN A 657 33.52 -1.03 9.16
C ASN A 657 34.02 -1.96 8.03
N ARG A 658 34.49 -3.17 8.38
CA ARG A 658 35.08 -4.15 7.45
C ARG A 658 34.77 -5.59 7.86
N GLY A 659 34.78 -6.48 6.87
CA GLY A 659 34.63 -7.92 7.09
C GLY A 659 33.24 -8.23 7.61
N PHE A 660 33.17 -9.11 8.62
CA PHE A 660 31.90 -9.40 9.29
C PHE A 660 31.28 -8.10 9.80
N ASP A 661 32.07 -7.16 10.38
CA ASP A 661 31.64 -5.90 11.03
C ASP A 661 30.87 -4.89 10.19
N THR A 662 30.71 -5.18 8.90
CA THR A 662 30.18 -4.27 7.90
C THR A 662 28.68 -4.06 8.04
N TYR A 663 28.22 -2.81 8.00
CA TYR A 663 26.79 -2.47 7.94
C TYR A 663 26.56 -1.21 7.09
N VAL A 664 25.31 -0.97 6.71
CA VAL A 664 24.93 0.20 5.91
C VAL A 664 24.57 1.35 6.85
N ALA A 665 25.27 2.48 6.69
CA ALA A 665 24.98 3.73 7.38
C ALA A 665 25.66 4.89 6.66
N PRO A 666 25.32 6.15 7.00
CA PRO A 666 26.15 7.31 6.66
C PRO A 666 27.57 7.19 7.22
N SER A 667 28.46 8.06 6.75
CA SER A 667 29.84 8.18 7.27
C SER A 667 29.83 8.25 8.80
N MET A 668 30.78 7.57 9.44
CA MET A 668 30.94 7.51 10.90
C MET A 668 29.74 6.94 11.69
N GLY A 669 28.68 6.44 11.04
CA GLY A 669 27.46 5.96 11.70
C GLY A 669 26.48 7.09 12.10
N ASP A 670 26.67 8.29 11.55
CA ASP A 670 25.82 9.46 11.82
C ASP A 670 24.38 9.26 11.32
N SER A 671 23.48 10.18 11.69
CA SER A 671 22.10 10.16 11.21
C SER A 671 22.04 10.39 9.70
N LEU A 672 21.13 9.68 9.01
CA LEU A 672 20.89 9.94 7.58
C LEU A 672 20.31 11.34 7.37
N ALA A 673 19.54 11.87 8.33
CA ALA A 673 18.97 13.21 8.28
C ALA A 673 20.04 14.32 8.29
N ASP A 674 21.16 14.09 8.99
CA ASP A 674 22.27 15.05 9.11
C ASP A 674 23.31 14.91 7.97
N SER A 675 23.07 13.98 7.04
CA SER A 675 23.95 13.69 5.92
C SER A 675 23.55 14.48 4.66
N LYS A 676 24.22 14.20 3.53
CA LYS A 676 23.84 14.75 2.21
C LYS A 676 22.60 14.07 1.60
N CYS A 677 21.77 13.40 2.40
CA CYS A 677 20.58 12.71 1.92
C CYS A 677 19.57 13.71 1.32
N GLU A 678 19.09 13.42 0.11
CA GLU A 678 18.08 14.26 -0.56
C GLU A 678 16.64 13.75 -0.35
N SER A 679 16.46 12.71 0.47
CA SER A 679 15.18 12.04 0.69
C SER A 679 14.48 11.61 -0.60
N CYS A 680 15.23 11.18 -1.62
CA CYS A 680 14.65 10.74 -2.88
C CYS A 680 13.93 9.38 -2.80
N GLY A 681 14.24 8.57 -1.78
CA GLY A 681 13.67 7.23 -1.60
C GLY A 681 14.20 6.17 -2.57
N LEU A 682 15.17 6.48 -3.45
CA LEU A 682 15.71 5.47 -4.37
C LEU A 682 16.41 4.31 -3.65
N CYS A 683 16.98 4.56 -2.46
CA CYS A 683 17.52 3.50 -1.59
C CYS A 683 16.46 2.50 -1.11
N ILE A 684 15.22 2.95 -0.89
CA ILE A 684 14.07 2.09 -0.60
C ILE A 684 13.71 1.30 -1.87
N SER A 685 13.57 1.98 -3.01
CA SER A 685 13.16 1.35 -4.28
C SER A 685 14.07 0.21 -4.73
N THR A 686 15.35 0.26 -4.38
CA THR A 686 16.35 -0.73 -4.77
C THR A 686 16.62 -1.76 -3.68
N CYS A 687 16.01 -1.68 -2.50
CA CYS A 687 16.30 -2.61 -1.41
C CYS A 687 15.60 -3.97 -1.66
N PRO A 688 16.33 -5.09 -1.87
CA PRO A 688 15.71 -6.38 -2.17
C PRO A 688 15.05 -7.06 -0.96
N THR A 689 15.33 -6.59 0.27
CA THR A 689 14.95 -7.27 1.51
C THR A 689 14.11 -6.42 2.46
N GLY A 690 13.77 -5.17 2.09
CA GLY A 690 13.11 -4.23 3.00
C GLY A 690 13.99 -3.84 4.20
N ALA A 691 15.32 -3.90 4.06
CA ALA A 691 16.26 -3.39 5.06
C ALA A 691 16.32 -1.86 5.09
N ILE A 692 15.96 -1.22 3.97
CA ILE A 692 15.65 0.20 3.93
C ILE A 692 14.22 0.31 3.45
N SER A 693 13.36 0.87 4.27
CA SER A 693 11.92 1.00 4.02
C SER A 693 11.47 2.43 4.32
N GLU A 694 10.25 2.72 3.92
CA GLU A 694 9.60 3.96 4.29
C GLU A 694 9.15 3.92 5.74
N ASN A 695 9.49 4.96 6.50
CA ASN A 695 8.97 5.17 7.84
C ASN A 695 7.55 5.77 7.72
N LYS A 696 6.53 4.96 7.98
CA LYS A 696 5.12 5.31 7.71
C LYS A 696 4.45 5.93 8.94
N LEU A 697 3.56 6.89 8.70
CA LEU A 697 2.72 7.53 9.72
C LEU A 697 1.54 6.66 10.20
N PHE A 698 1.39 5.48 9.62
CA PHE A 698 0.34 4.50 9.92
C PHE A 698 0.97 3.12 9.93
N LYS A 699 0.28 2.13 10.52
CA LYS A 699 0.80 0.76 10.57
C LYS A 699 0.90 0.15 9.15
N PRO A 700 2.06 -0.13 8.55
CA PRO A 700 2.09 -0.75 7.23
C PRO A 700 1.34 -2.09 7.20
N GLY A 701 1.66 -3.00 8.13
CA GLY A 701 1.26 -4.41 8.09
C GLY A 701 1.64 -5.13 6.79
N PRO A 702 1.73 -6.48 6.75
CA PRO A 702 1.68 -7.16 5.47
C PRO A 702 0.25 -7.03 4.93
N VAL A 703 0.05 -6.12 3.98
CA VAL A 703 -1.23 -5.95 3.27
C VAL A 703 -0.95 -6.06 1.78
N ALA A 704 -1.62 -6.99 1.11
CA ALA A 704 -1.55 -7.09 -0.35
C ALA A 704 -2.28 -5.91 -0.99
N THR A 705 -1.59 -5.19 -1.87
CA THR A 705 -2.07 -3.98 -2.55
C THR A 705 -2.41 -4.26 -4.00
N GLU A 706 -3.31 -3.44 -4.53
CA GLU A 706 -3.52 -3.23 -5.96
C GLU A 706 -2.69 -2.02 -6.40
N SER A 707 -2.38 -1.89 -7.69
CA SER A 707 -1.67 -0.72 -8.20
C SER A 707 -2.24 -0.19 -9.51
N TYR A 708 -2.00 1.09 -9.77
CA TYR A 708 -2.24 1.74 -11.05
C TYR A 708 -1.18 2.80 -11.32
N ASN A 709 -0.99 3.12 -12.60
CA ASN A 709 -0.05 4.17 -13.03
C ASN A 709 -0.73 5.53 -13.15
N THR A 710 0.01 6.59 -12.82
CA THR A 710 -0.39 7.99 -13.01
C THR A 710 0.84 8.88 -13.23
N ILE A 711 0.64 10.18 -13.50
CA ILE A 711 1.71 11.17 -13.65
C ILE A 711 1.80 12.04 -12.38
N CYS A 712 3.02 12.28 -11.92
CA CYS A 712 3.30 13.15 -10.78
C CYS A 712 2.76 14.57 -11.00
N ASN A 713 2.05 15.11 -10.01
CA ASN A 713 1.40 16.43 -10.06
C ASN A 713 2.16 17.54 -9.31
N TYR A 714 3.43 17.30 -8.94
CA TYR A 714 4.26 18.28 -8.23
C TYR A 714 5.04 19.20 -9.18
N CYS A 715 6.24 18.80 -9.57
CA CYS A 715 7.14 19.58 -10.43
C CYS A 715 6.88 19.32 -11.92
N SER A 716 7.56 20.08 -12.79
CA SER A 716 7.34 20.09 -14.24
C SER A 716 8.01 18.98 -15.06
N VAL A 717 8.58 17.95 -14.42
CA VAL A 717 9.29 16.86 -15.13
C VAL A 717 8.32 15.86 -15.76
N GLY A 718 7.23 15.51 -15.07
CA GLY A 718 6.24 14.55 -15.56
C GLY A 718 6.61 13.08 -15.32
N CYS A 719 7.14 12.76 -14.14
CA CYS A 719 7.48 11.38 -13.77
C CYS A 719 6.22 10.50 -13.68
N THR A 720 6.31 9.28 -14.21
CA THR A 720 5.29 8.24 -14.06
C THR A 720 5.45 7.54 -12.71
N LEU A 721 4.34 7.43 -11.98
CA LEU A 721 4.24 6.87 -10.64
C LEU A 721 3.37 5.62 -10.68
N GLU A 722 3.74 4.60 -9.92
CA GLU A 722 2.88 3.45 -9.58
C GLU A 722 2.34 3.64 -8.16
N VAL A 723 1.03 3.80 -8.04
CA VAL A 723 0.36 4.03 -6.76
C VAL A 723 -0.15 2.69 -6.22
N HIS A 724 0.40 2.24 -5.09
CA HIS A 724 -0.04 1.02 -4.42
C HIS A 724 -1.10 1.34 -3.37
N HIS A 725 -2.29 0.75 -3.49
CA HIS A 725 -3.41 1.04 -2.60
C HIS A 725 -4.21 -0.21 -2.21
N ARG A 726 -5.09 -0.05 -1.23
CA ARG A 726 -6.15 -1.01 -0.91
C ARG A 726 -7.47 -0.25 -0.85
N LYS A 727 -8.40 -0.53 -1.77
CA LYS A 727 -9.71 0.19 -1.88
C LYS A 727 -9.60 1.73 -1.78
N GLY A 728 -8.62 2.32 -2.45
CA GLY A 728 -8.40 3.77 -2.47
C GLY A 728 -7.55 4.33 -1.32
N PHE A 729 -7.27 3.58 -0.25
CA PHE A 729 -6.27 3.97 0.74
C PHE A 729 -4.87 3.69 0.19
N VAL A 730 -4.08 4.73 -0.06
CA VAL A 730 -2.74 4.65 -0.62
C VAL A 730 -1.75 4.19 0.44
N MET A 731 -1.10 3.05 0.19
CA MET A 731 -0.16 2.42 1.11
C MET A 731 1.29 2.84 0.84
N GLU A 732 1.65 3.06 -0.43
CA GLU A 732 2.94 3.63 -0.85
C GLU A 732 2.90 4.03 -2.33
N ILE A 733 3.91 4.77 -2.79
CA ILE A 733 4.14 5.06 -4.21
C ILE A 733 5.54 4.58 -4.64
N LYS A 734 5.60 3.93 -5.80
CA LYS A 734 6.84 3.54 -6.48
C LYS A 734 6.98 4.30 -7.80
N GLY A 735 8.19 4.32 -8.34
CA GLY A 735 8.42 4.83 -9.67
C GLY A 735 8.18 3.75 -10.71
N ALA A 736 7.52 4.10 -11.80
CA ALA A 736 7.27 3.21 -12.94
C ALA A 736 8.00 3.72 -14.18
N GLU A 737 8.36 2.80 -15.08
CA GLU A 737 8.95 3.12 -16.38
C GLU A 737 7.98 4.00 -17.18
N GLY A 738 8.38 5.25 -17.41
CA GLY A 738 7.57 6.27 -18.06
C GLY A 738 8.23 6.87 -19.31
N LEU A 739 7.53 7.81 -19.95
CA LEU A 739 8.09 8.53 -21.12
C LEU A 739 9.29 9.42 -20.77
N ILE A 740 9.39 9.87 -19.52
CA ILE A 740 10.44 10.81 -19.05
C ILE A 740 11.40 10.13 -18.09
N ASN A 741 10.88 9.41 -17.11
CA ASN A 741 11.62 8.54 -16.19
C ASN A 741 11.52 7.09 -16.68
N ASP A 742 12.14 6.82 -17.82
CA ASP A 742 12.17 5.47 -18.43
C ASP A 742 12.81 4.41 -17.52
N ASP A 743 13.69 4.84 -16.63
CA ASP A 743 14.34 4.02 -15.61
C ASP A 743 13.55 3.89 -14.29
N GLY A 744 12.35 4.48 -14.20
CA GLY A 744 11.50 4.45 -13.02
C GLY A 744 11.99 5.32 -11.85
N ASN A 745 12.94 6.24 -12.06
CA ASN A 745 13.39 7.13 -10.98
C ASN A 745 12.34 8.19 -10.62
N ILE A 746 12.19 8.42 -9.31
CA ILE A 746 11.32 9.45 -8.73
C ILE A 746 12.03 10.21 -7.61
N CYS A 747 11.49 11.36 -7.22
CA CYS A 747 12.04 12.21 -6.17
C CYS A 747 11.20 12.19 -4.88
N ARG A 748 11.60 12.97 -3.88
CA ARG A 748 10.91 13.08 -2.57
C ARG A 748 9.41 13.36 -2.70
N TYR A 749 9.01 14.24 -3.63
CA TYR A 749 7.62 14.60 -3.84
C TYR A 749 6.79 13.41 -4.34
N GLY A 750 7.33 12.66 -5.31
CA GLY A 750 6.65 11.47 -5.84
C GLY A 750 6.61 10.33 -4.84
N ARG A 751 7.71 10.12 -4.09
CA ARG A 751 7.82 9.01 -3.13
C ARG A 751 6.99 9.24 -1.87
N PHE A 752 7.09 10.42 -1.28
CA PHE A 752 6.58 10.71 0.05
C PHE A 752 5.46 11.74 0.06
N GLY A 753 4.99 12.26 -1.08
CA GLY A 753 3.97 13.30 -1.14
C GLY A 753 2.55 12.78 -1.38
N TYR A 754 2.18 11.61 -0.86
CA TYR A 754 0.89 10.98 -1.15
C TYR A 754 -0.11 11.02 0.01
N GLN A 755 0.27 11.55 1.17
CA GLN A 755 -0.54 11.56 2.39
C GLN A 755 -1.85 12.32 2.19
N TYR A 756 -1.85 13.38 1.38
CA TYR A 756 -3.07 14.13 1.04
C TYR A 756 -4.12 13.26 0.33
N LEU A 757 -3.73 12.14 -0.29
CA LEU A 757 -4.67 11.20 -0.93
C LEU A 757 -5.49 10.41 0.10
N ASN A 758 -4.95 10.23 1.31
CA ASN A 758 -5.60 9.53 2.42
C ASN A 758 -6.36 10.49 3.36
N ASP A 759 -6.30 11.80 3.10
CA ASP A 759 -6.90 12.82 3.97
C ASP A 759 -8.42 12.84 3.85
N LYS A 760 -9.10 12.57 4.96
CA LYS A 760 -10.57 12.54 5.06
C LYS A 760 -11.20 13.95 5.00
N ASN A 761 -10.42 15.02 5.12
CA ASN A 761 -10.91 16.41 5.08
C ASN A 761 -11.12 16.95 3.65
N ARG A 762 -10.95 16.10 2.63
CA ARG A 762 -11.22 16.48 1.24
C ARG A 762 -12.68 16.91 1.05
N ILE A 763 -12.88 18.03 0.36
CA ILE A 763 -14.21 18.53 0.02
C ILE A 763 -14.81 17.62 -1.07
N THR A 764 -15.99 17.07 -0.79
CA THR A 764 -16.69 16.13 -1.70
C THR A 764 -18.04 16.64 -2.22
N ARG A 765 -18.54 17.76 -1.66
CA ARG A 765 -19.81 18.37 -2.03
C ARG A 765 -19.65 19.88 -2.20
N PRO A 766 -20.45 20.53 -3.06
CA PRO A 766 -20.48 21.99 -3.15
C PRO A 766 -20.85 22.62 -1.81
N MET A 767 -20.19 23.72 -1.44
CA MET A 767 -20.43 24.43 -0.18
C MET A 767 -20.70 25.91 -0.44
N LEU A 768 -21.79 26.45 0.10
CA LEU A 768 -22.17 27.86 -0.02
C LEU A 768 -22.02 28.54 1.34
N LYS A 769 -21.39 29.72 1.37
CA LYS A 769 -21.22 30.51 2.58
C LYS A 769 -22.52 31.25 2.92
N LYS A 770 -23.21 30.80 3.97
CA LYS A 770 -24.44 31.40 4.50
C LYS A 770 -24.16 31.92 5.92
N ASN A 771 -24.41 33.20 6.16
CA ASN A 771 -24.17 33.85 7.46
C ASN A 771 -22.74 33.62 8.03
N GLY A 772 -21.74 33.63 7.15
CA GLY A 772 -20.33 33.43 7.52
C GLY A 772 -19.90 31.98 7.76
N LYS A 773 -20.79 30.99 7.61
CA LYS A 773 -20.47 29.56 7.72
C LYS A 773 -20.72 28.85 6.39
N PHE A 774 -19.89 27.86 6.07
CA PHE A 774 -20.08 27.03 4.89
C PHE A 774 -21.07 25.91 5.17
N GLU A 775 -22.10 25.82 4.33
CA GLU A 775 -23.12 24.76 4.38
C GLU A 775 -23.11 23.99 3.05
N PRO A 776 -23.17 22.64 3.06
CA PRO A 776 -23.31 21.85 1.84
C PRO A 776 -24.59 22.21 1.08
N VAL A 777 -24.51 22.36 -0.24
CA VAL A 777 -25.66 22.64 -1.13
C VAL A 777 -25.76 21.62 -2.26
N ALA A 778 -26.94 21.52 -2.87
CA ALA A 778 -27.14 20.66 -4.03
C ALA A 778 -26.38 21.20 -5.27
N TRP A 779 -25.93 20.31 -6.14
CA TRP A 779 -25.25 20.68 -7.39
C TRP A 779 -26.07 21.63 -8.27
N GLU A 780 -27.39 21.42 -8.35
CA GLU A 780 -28.29 22.30 -9.09
C GLU A 780 -28.29 23.74 -8.55
N GLU A 781 -28.29 23.90 -7.22
CA GLU A 781 -28.24 25.22 -6.57
C GLU A 781 -26.92 25.92 -6.87
N ALA A 782 -25.80 25.19 -6.76
CA ALA A 782 -24.47 25.71 -7.06
C ALA A 782 -24.34 26.15 -8.54
N PHE A 783 -24.75 25.29 -9.48
CA PHE A 783 -24.69 25.62 -10.91
C PHE A 783 -25.63 26.76 -11.29
N ALA A 784 -26.85 26.80 -10.74
CA ALA A 784 -27.80 27.89 -11.00
C ALA A 784 -27.27 29.24 -10.49
N LEU A 785 -26.58 29.26 -9.34
CA LEU A 785 -25.96 30.46 -8.79
C LEU A 785 -24.84 30.98 -9.70
N ILE A 786 -23.95 30.09 -10.15
CA ILE A 786 -22.87 30.43 -11.09
C ILE A 786 -23.48 30.92 -12.42
N GLU A 787 -24.40 30.16 -13.01
CA GLU A 787 -25.08 30.52 -14.26
C GLU A 787 -25.72 31.92 -14.19
N LYS A 788 -26.43 32.20 -13.10
CA LYS A 788 -27.05 33.51 -12.85
C LYS A 788 -26.00 34.62 -12.83
N ASN A 789 -24.87 34.43 -12.15
CA ASN A 789 -23.80 35.43 -12.07
C ASN A 789 -23.06 35.58 -13.39
N LEU A 790 -22.89 34.50 -14.17
CA LEU A 790 -22.30 34.55 -15.50
C LEU A 790 -23.19 35.28 -16.52
N LYS A 791 -24.53 35.11 -16.45
CA LYS A 791 -25.48 35.79 -17.34
C LYS A 791 -25.72 37.27 -16.98
N ASN A 792 -25.60 37.64 -15.71
CA ASN A 792 -25.87 38.99 -15.22
C ASN A 792 -24.58 39.83 -15.07
N GLY A 793 -24.68 41.17 -15.10
CA GLY A 793 -23.55 42.07 -14.86
C GLY A 793 -22.60 42.25 -16.05
N ASN A 794 -21.63 43.15 -15.91
CA ASN A 794 -20.68 43.50 -16.97
C ASN A 794 -19.60 42.40 -17.15
N PRO A 795 -19.39 41.87 -18.37
CA PRO A 795 -18.30 40.92 -18.65
C PRO A 795 -16.90 41.40 -18.21
N ASP A 796 -16.65 42.70 -18.27
CA ASP A 796 -15.36 43.30 -17.87
C ASP A 796 -15.07 43.24 -16.36
N GLU A 797 -16.09 42.97 -15.55
CA GLU A 797 -15.99 42.85 -14.08
C GLU A 797 -15.80 41.40 -13.62
N LYS A 798 -15.80 40.44 -14.54
CA LYS A 798 -15.63 39.00 -14.26
C LYS A 798 -14.21 38.60 -14.58
N ALA A 799 -13.54 37.87 -13.70
CA ALA A 799 -12.19 37.34 -13.92
C ALA A 799 -12.09 35.86 -13.58
N PHE A 800 -11.38 35.12 -14.42
CA PHE A 800 -11.18 33.67 -14.33
C PHE A 800 -9.70 33.35 -14.15
N PHE A 801 -9.43 32.40 -13.28
CA PHE A 801 -8.08 31.95 -12.96
C PHE A 801 -8.02 30.43 -12.99
N ALA A 802 -7.09 29.85 -13.76
CA ALA A 802 -6.86 28.41 -13.80
C ALA A 802 -5.42 28.08 -13.40
N GLY A 803 -5.27 27.11 -12.50
CA GLY A 803 -3.98 26.70 -11.95
C GLY A 803 -3.22 25.69 -12.80
N ALA A 804 -1.90 25.69 -12.64
CA ALA A 804 -0.99 24.76 -13.34
C ALA A 804 -1.13 23.30 -12.92
N ARG A 805 -1.93 22.99 -11.88
CA ARG A 805 -2.21 21.61 -11.43
C ARG A 805 -3.33 20.93 -12.21
N LEU A 806 -4.18 21.73 -12.86
CA LEU A 806 -5.30 21.26 -13.68
C LEU A 806 -4.78 20.50 -14.91
N THR A 807 -5.55 19.55 -15.39
CA THR A 807 -5.34 18.92 -16.71
C THR A 807 -5.47 19.94 -17.83
N ASN A 808 -4.90 19.64 -19.00
CA ASN A 808 -5.02 20.50 -20.18
C ASN A 808 -6.49 20.75 -20.55
N GLU A 809 -7.33 19.72 -20.44
CA GLU A 809 -8.75 19.78 -20.76
C GLU A 809 -9.50 20.72 -19.80
N GLU A 810 -9.21 20.65 -18.49
CA GLU A 810 -9.78 21.58 -17.51
C GLU A 810 -9.33 23.02 -17.76
N GLN A 811 -8.03 23.24 -17.99
CA GLN A 811 -7.49 24.57 -18.31
C GLN A 811 -8.15 25.17 -19.57
N TYR A 812 -8.34 24.33 -20.59
CA TYR A 812 -9.03 24.70 -21.82
C TYR A 812 -10.50 25.07 -21.59
N LEU A 813 -11.23 24.27 -20.80
CA LEU A 813 -12.63 24.53 -20.51
C LEU A 813 -12.80 25.81 -19.67
N VAL A 814 -11.90 26.09 -18.73
CA VAL A 814 -11.95 27.35 -17.96
C VAL A 814 -11.77 28.56 -18.86
N GLN A 815 -10.82 28.55 -19.81
CA GLN A 815 -10.67 29.69 -20.72
C GLN A 815 -11.84 29.81 -21.71
N LYS A 816 -12.43 28.68 -22.14
CA LYS A 816 -13.63 28.65 -22.99
C LYS A 816 -14.83 29.22 -22.23
N LEU A 817 -14.98 28.86 -20.96
CA LEU A 817 -16.00 29.42 -20.07
C LEU A 817 -15.84 30.94 -19.92
N ALA A 818 -14.62 31.45 -19.76
CA ALA A 818 -14.37 32.89 -19.69
C ALA A 818 -14.74 33.61 -21.01
N ARG A 819 -14.18 33.15 -22.14
CA ARG A 819 -14.26 33.84 -23.44
C ARG A 819 -15.57 33.61 -24.17
N ALA A 820 -16.00 32.36 -24.30
CA ALA A 820 -17.21 32.00 -25.01
C ALA A 820 -18.45 32.08 -24.10
N GLY A 821 -18.34 31.66 -22.84
CA GLY A 821 -19.44 31.67 -21.88
C GLY A 821 -19.72 33.06 -21.29
N ALA A 822 -18.76 33.60 -20.53
CA ALA A 822 -18.89 34.86 -19.81
C ALA A 822 -18.59 36.11 -20.66
N LYS A 823 -18.18 35.91 -21.93
CA LYS A 823 -17.87 36.95 -22.92
C LYS A 823 -16.77 37.92 -22.47
N THR A 824 -15.75 37.42 -21.77
CA THR A 824 -14.60 38.22 -21.31
C THR A 824 -13.26 37.58 -21.67
N ASN A 825 -12.24 38.40 -21.95
CA ASN A 825 -10.85 37.94 -22.08
C ASN A 825 -10.09 38.05 -20.74
N ASN A 826 -10.79 38.30 -19.63
CA ASN A 826 -10.23 38.28 -18.27
C ASN A 826 -9.97 36.85 -17.80
N ILE A 827 -9.01 36.19 -18.45
CA ILE A 827 -8.48 34.88 -18.08
C ILE A 827 -7.00 35.01 -17.71
N GLY A 828 -6.56 34.30 -16.68
CA GLY A 828 -5.15 34.24 -16.30
C GLY A 828 -4.87 33.11 -15.32
N SER A 829 -3.71 33.18 -14.69
CA SER A 829 -3.28 32.30 -13.61
C SER A 829 -2.49 33.13 -12.61
N PHE A 830 -2.77 32.97 -11.32
CA PHE A 830 -2.02 33.63 -10.26
C PHE A 830 -0.54 33.26 -10.31
N HIS A 831 -0.19 32.04 -10.73
CA HIS A 831 1.19 31.61 -10.95
C HIS A 831 2.03 32.57 -11.82
N TYR A 832 1.44 33.22 -12.82
CA TYR A 832 2.12 34.18 -13.72
C TYR A 832 1.71 35.64 -13.50
N LEU A 833 0.76 35.93 -12.61
CA LEU A 833 0.28 37.29 -12.36
C LEU A 833 1.43 38.16 -11.82
N GLY A 834 1.76 39.23 -12.54
CA GLY A 834 2.81 40.17 -12.13
C GLY A 834 4.25 39.76 -12.46
N ARG A 835 4.49 38.61 -13.10
CA ARG A 835 5.84 38.10 -13.46
C ARG A 835 6.38 38.58 -14.82
N GLY A 836 5.55 39.27 -15.61
CA GLY A 836 5.90 39.79 -16.93
C GLY A 836 5.83 38.76 -18.06
N THR A 837 6.35 39.14 -19.23
CA THR A 837 6.33 38.31 -20.46
C THR A 837 7.68 37.61 -20.69
N ASN A 838 7.74 36.70 -21.67
CA ASN A 838 8.93 35.99 -22.21
C ASN A 838 9.13 34.53 -21.77
N TYR A 839 8.36 34.00 -20.82
CA TYR A 839 8.42 32.56 -20.46
C TYR A 839 7.93 31.63 -21.59
N THR A 840 6.88 32.03 -22.31
CA THR A 840 6.13 31.20 -23.28
C THR A 840 6.98 30.75 -24.49
N LYS A 841 7.84 31.61 -25.02
CA LYS A 841 8.52 31.38 -26.31
C LYS A 841 9.81 30.58 -26.19
N LEU A 842 10.24 30.27 -24.96
CA LEU A 842 11.53 29.65 -24.67
C LEU A 842 11.48 28.13 -24.56
N SER A 843 10.33 27.54 -24.23
CA SER A 843 10.20 26.08 -24.10
C SER A 843 10.42 25.34 -25.42
N ARG A 844 10.30 26.02 -26.58
CA ARG A 844 10.66 25.47 -27.90
C ARG A 844 12.16 25.26 -28.07
N ALA A 845 12.98 25.77 -27.15
CA ALA A 845 14.43 25.66 -27.17
C ALA A 845 15.00 24.52 -26.34
N ASN A 846 14.14 23.68 -25.73
CA ASN A 846 14.56 22.61 -24.85
C ASN A 846 15.28 21.48 -25.59
N VAL A 847 16.45 21.12 -25.08
CA VAL A 847 17.18 19.91 -25.44
C VAL A 847 16.51 18.71 -24.74
N PRO A 848 16.23 17.60 -25.44
CA PRO A 848 15.74 16.37 -24.82
C PRO A 848 16.69 15.87 -23.73
N PHE A 849 16.16 15.38 -22.60
CA PHE A 849 17.01 14.84 -21.53
C PHE A 849 17.91 13.69 -21.97
N ALA A 850 17.44 12.87 -22.93
CA ALA A 850 18.23 11.78 -23.50
C ALA A 850 19.52 12.25 -24.20
N GLU A 851 19.57 13.49 -24.70
CA GLU A 851 20.77 14.04 -25.35
C GLU A 851 21.81 14.56 -24.36
N LEU A 852 21.54 14.52 -23.05
CA LEU A 852 22.53 14.88 -22.03
C LEU A 852 23.75 13.92 -22.03
N SER A 853 23.62 12.71 -22.57
CA SER A 853 24.74 11.79 -22.77
C SER A 853 25.76 12.26 -23.81
N GLU A 854 25.33 13.10 -24.75
CA GLU A 854 26.18 13.71 -25.77
C GLU A 854 26.77 15.05 -25.32
N THR A 855 26.36 15.54 -24.14
CA THR A 855 26.78 16.83 -23.59
C THR A 855 28.13 16.69 -22.87
N ARG A 856 29.02 17.69 -23.03
CA ARG A 856 30.34 17.73 -22.39
C ARG A 856 30.39 18.67 -21.19
N ARG A 857 29.56 19.72 -21.19
CA ARG A 857 29.47 20.67 -20.07
C ARG A 857 28.04 21.16 -19.85
N VAL A 858 27.60 21.16 -18.60
CA VAL A 858 26.30 21.69 -18.17
C VAL A 858 26.50 22.90 -17.28
N TYR A 859 25.77 23.98 -17.59
CA TYR A 859 25.71 25.19 -16.78
C TYR A 859 24.34 25.29 -16.12
N LEU A 860 24.29 25.11 -14.81
CA LEU A 860 23.11 25.32 -13.99
C LEU A 860 23.03 26.80 -13.59
N ILE A 861 22.13 27.57 -14.22
CA ILE A 861 21.97 29.01 -13.94
C ILE A 861 20.61 29.23 -13.27
N GLY A 862 20.62 29.57 -11.97
CA GLY A 862 19.36 29.77 -11.23
C GLY A 862 18.48 28.54 -11.22
N SER A 863 19.07 27.39 -10.86
CA SER A 863 18.38 26.10 -10.87
C SER A 863 18.82 25.24 -9.70
N GLU A 864 17.94 25.09 -8.72
CA GLU A 864 18.09 24.17 -7.60
C GLU A 864 17.61 22.77 -8.00
N ILE A 865 18.23 22.22 -9.06
CA ILE A 865 17.72 21.05 -9.79
C ILE A 865 17.63 19.80 -8.91
N SER A 866 18.56 19.62 -7.97
CA SER A 866 18.57 18.47 -7.06
C SER A 866 17.41 18.51 -6.05
N ARG A 867 16.91 19.71 -5.71
CA ARG A 867 15.78 19.89 -4.79
C ARG A 867 14.44 19.95 -5.51
N ASP A 868 14.35 20.77 -6.55
CA ASP A 868 13.08 21.17 -7.15
C ASP A 868 12.68 20.30 -8.35
N ASN A 869 13.65 19.73 -9.06
CA ASN A 869 13.44 18.92 -10.27
C ASN A 869 14.37 17.70 -10.28
N ALA A 870 14.44 16.97 -9.15
CA ALA A 870 15.52 16.03 -8.87
C ALA A 870 15.72 14.95 -9.96
N VAL A 871 14.66 14.48 -10.62
CA VAL A 871 14.78 13.49 -11.72
C VAL A 871 15.51 14.07 -12.94
N ALA A 872 15.26 15.34 -13.29
CA ALA A 872 16.09 16.03 -14.29
C ALA A 872 17.55 16.16 -13.79
N GLY A 873 17.74 16.37 -12.49
CA GLY A 873 19.04 16.33 -11.82
C GLY A 873 19.72 14.96 -11.92
N PHE A 874 19.00 13.86 -11.79
CA PHE A 874 19.56 12.51 -11.91
C PHE A 874 20.16 12.27 -13.30
N HIS A 875 19.53 12.77 -14.37
CA HIS A 875 20.16 12.72 -15.70
C HIS A 875 21.49 13.49 -15.73
N VAL A 876 21.59 14.65 -15.08
CA VAL A 876 22.85 15.42 -15.01
C VAL A 876 23.90 14.68 -14.18
N TRP A 877 23.58 14.29 -12.95
CA TRP A 877 24.54 13.70 -12.02
C TRP A 877 25.01 12.30 -12.42
N ASN A 878 24.11 11.50 -13.02
CA ASN A 878 24.47 10.21 -13.58
C ASN A 878 25.47 10.36 -14.74
N ASN A 879 25.23 11.30 -15.66
CA ASN A 879 26.17 11.61 -16.75
C ASN A 879 27.48 12.23 -16.26
N HIS A 880 27.45 13.05 -15.20
CA HIS A 880 28.65 13.56 -14.55
C HIS A 880 29.55 12.42 -14.08
N LEU A 881 28.98 11.43 -13.38
CA LEU A 881 29.74 10.30 -12.85
C LEU A 881 30.15 9.27 -13.91
N ARG A 882 29.29 8.96 -14.88
CA ARG A 882 29.54 7.90 -15.88
C ARG A 882 30.30 8.38 -17.11
N ASN A 883 29.98 9.58 -17.60
CA ASN A 883 30.45 10.09 -18.88
C ASN A 883 31.45 11.25 -18.73
N GLY A 884 31.75 11.67 -17.50
CA GLY A 884 32.68 12.76 -17.22
C GLY A 884 32.14 14.13 -17.65
N LEU A 885 30.82 14.32 -17.60
CA LEU A 885 30.17 15.61 -17.88
C LEU A 885 30.64 16.65 -16.85
N VAL A 886 31.18 17.78 -17.30
CA VAL A 886 31.60 18.89 -16.42
C VAL A 886 30.38 19.70 -16.00
N THR A 887 30.30 20.07 -14.73
CA THR A 887 29.13 20.74 -14.15
C THR A 887 29.49 22.07 -13.47
N ASP A 888 28.87 23.15 -13.93
CA ASP A 888 29.02 24.50 -13.39
C ASP A 888 27.71 24.97 -12.76
N VAL A 889 27.76 25.40 -11.50
CA VAL A 889 26.63 26.02 -10.79
C VAL A 889 26.84 27.52 -10.69
N VAL A 890 26.00 28.29 -11.38
CA VAL A 890 25.91 29.75 -11.24
C VAL A 890 24.72 30.06 -10.34
N THR A 891 24.96 30.64 -9.16
CA THR A 891 23.92 30.84 -8.16
C THR A 891 24.03 32.17 -7.39
N THR A 892 22.88 32.71 -6.98
CA THR A 892 22.78 33.80 -6.00
C THR A 892 22.63 33.28 -4.58
N GLU A 893 22.33 32.00 -4.40
CA GLU A 893 22.14 31.38 -3.10
C GLU A 893 23.47 31.24 -2.34
N GLU A 894 23.42 31.40 -1.02
CA GLU A 894 24.59 31.14 -0.19
C GLU A 894 24.99 29.66 -0.22
N GLN A 895 24.00 28.77 -0.27
CA GLN A 895 24.16 27.32 -0.32
C GLN A 895 23.19 26.72 -1.35
N SER A 896 23.70 26.43 -2.55
CA SER A 896 22.93 25.68 -3.55
C SER A 896 22.87 24.20 -3.20
N SER A 897 21.71 23.58 -3.39
CA SER A 897 21.46 22.14 -3.28
C SER A 897 22.41 21.32 -4.17
N SER A 898 22.87 21.88 -5.27
CA SER A 898 23.74 21.20 -6.24
C SER A 898 25.23 21.46 -6.02
N ALA A 899 25.59 22.40 -5.13
CA ALA A 899 26.98 22.83 -4.92
C ALA A 899 27.91 21.67 -4.54
N HIS A 900 27.44 20.75 -3.69
CA HIS A 900 28.25 19.64 -3.20
C HIS A 900 28.52 18.54 -4.24
N LYS A 901 27.88 18.62 -5.41
CA LYS A 901 28.00 17.67 -6.54
C LYS A 901 28.70 18.26 -7.75
N ALA A 902 28.81 19.59 -7.82
CA ALA A 902 29.31 20.31 -8.99
C ALA A 902 30.84 20.44 -9.00
N ASP A 903 31.43 20.48 -10.20
CA ASP A 903 32.87 20.71 -10.38
C ASP A 903 33.25 22.17 -10.08
N HIS A 904 32.38 23.10 -10.48
CA HIS A 904 32.61 24.54 -10.39
C HIS A 904 31.40 25.26 -9.83
N ILE A 905 31.64 26.22 -8.93
CA ILE A 905 30.59 27.05 -8.33
C ILE A 905 30.96 28.51 -8.54
N LEU A 906 30.06 29.26 -9.17
CA LEU A 906 30.15 30.69 -9.38
C LEU A 906 29.03 31.39 -8.60
N LYS A 907 29.42 32.15 -7.57
CA LYS A 907 28.50 32.99 -6.81
C LYS A 907 28.37 34.37 -7.46
N ILE A 908 27.13 34.81 -7.65
CA ILE A 908 26.78 36.12 -8.22
C ILE A 908 25.72 36.81 -7.34
N LYS A 909 25.45 38.09 -7.60
CA LYS A 909 24.35 38.84 -6.97
C LYS A 909 23.10 38.97 -7.84
N SER A 910 23.27 38.91 -9.16
CA SER A 910 22.14 39.03 -10.10
C SER A 910 22.36 38.21 -11.37
N TYR A 911 21.48 37.23 -11.60
CA TYR A 911 21.47 36.43 -12.82
C TYR A 911 21.31 37.27 -14.08
N TYR A 912 20.39 38.24 -14.06
CA TYR A 912 20.15 39.13 -15.20
C TYR A 912 21.41 39.90 -15.62
N HIS A 913 22.03 40.63 -14.69
CA HIS A 913 23.20 41.43 -14.98
C HIS A 913 24.41 40.58 -15.36
N PHE A 914 24.56 39.40 -14.74
CA PHE A 914 25.62 38.44 -15.10
C PHE A 914 25.49 37.97 -16.55
N VAL A 915 24.32 37.46 -16.96
CA VAL A 915 24.11 36.95 -18.32
C VAL A 915 24.17 38.10 -19.34
N LYS A 916 23.62 39.27 -19.01
CA LYS A 916 23.69 40.46 -19.88
C LYS A 916 25.14 40.93 -20.08
N ALA A 917 25.99 40.86 -19.04
CA ALA A 917 27.42 41.12 -19.16
C ALA A 917 28.12 40.09 -20.05
N VAL A 918 27.80 38.80 -19.92
CA VAL A 918 28.32 37.75 -20.82
C VAL A 918 27.95 38.05 -22.27
N ASN A 919 26.69 38.37 -22.54
CA ASN A 919 26.21 38.74 -23.87
C ASN A 919 26.95 39.98 -24.40
N TYR A 920 27.11 41.02 -23.57
CA TYR A 920 27.84 42.24 -23.93
C TYR A 920 29.28 41.92 -24.34
N TYR A 921 29.99 41.11 -23.55
CA TYR A 921 31.36 40.73 -23.85
C TYR A 921 31.47 40.00 -25.20
N LEU A 922 30.65 38.96 -25.41
CA LEU A 922 30.64 38.17 -26.64
C LEU A 922 30.46 39.06 -27.89
N VAL A 923 29.48 39.95 -27.87
CA VAL A 923 29.16 40.82 -29.01
C VAL A 923 30.20 41.95 -29.18
N SER A 924 30.71 42.52 -28.08
CA SER A 924 31.72 43.59 -28.14
C SER A 924 33.06 43.11 -28.72
N GLN A 925 33.40 41.84 -28.52
CA GLN A 925 34.64 41.22 -28.99
C GLN A 925 34.49 40.51 -30.36
N GLY A 926 33.29 40.51 -30.95
CA GLY A 926 33.05 39.83 -32.23
C GLY A 926 33.12 38.30 -32.14
N LEU A 927 32.74 37.73 -30.98
CA LEU A 927 32.79 36.29 -30.70
C LEU A 927 31.49 35.56 -31.05
N GLU A 928 30.52 36.24 -31.67
CA GLU A 928 29.26 35.65 -32.11
C GLU A 928 29.40 34.69 -33.30
N ASN A 929 28.47 33.74 -33.41
CA ASN A 929 28.37 32.82 -34.54
C ASN A 929 27.67 33.50 -35.74
N GLY A 930 28.47 34.17 -36.58
CA GLY A 930 27.96 34.94 -37.71
C GLY A 930 27.14 34.14 -38.73
N LEU A 931 27.44 32.85 -38.96
CA LEU A 931 26.66 32.01 -39.87
C LEU A 931 25.26 31.72 -39.30
N TYR A 932 25.19 31.33 -38.03
CA TYR A 932 23.94 31.07 -37.33
C TYR A 932 23.05 32.32 -37.33
N ILE A 933 23.64 33.47 -36.97
CA ILE A 933 22.91 34.73 -36.92
C ILE A 933 22.38 35.14 -38.29
N ARG A 934 23.21 35.12 -39.34
CA ARG A 934 22.80 35.50 -40.70
C ARG A 934 21.62 34.65 -41.20
N ASP A 935 21.68 33.35 -40.97
CA ASP A 935 20.74 32.40 -41.58
C ASP A 935 19.47 32.23 -40.76
N LEU A 936 19.53 32.37 -39.43
CA LEU A 936 18.42 32.03 -38.52
C LEU A 936 17.88 33.22 -37.70
N ILE A 937 18.52 34.39 -37.69
CA ILE A 937 18.10 35.54 -36.86
C ILE A 937 17.71 36.75 -37.74
N ASP A 938 16.63 37.45 -37.37
CA ASP A 938 16.12 38.61 -38.12
C ASP A 938 16.50 39.99 -37.56
N ASN A 939 16.85 40.11 -36.26
CA ASN A 939 17.01 41.41 -35.59
C ASN A 939 18.31 41.54 -34.77
N PHE A 940 19.41 40.93 -35.23
CA PHE A 940 20.68 41.00 -34.50
C PHE A 940 21.26 42.40 -34.42
N ASP A 941 21.22 43.19 -35.49
CA ASP A 941 21.78 44.55 -35.50
C ASP A 941 21.09 45.45 -34.47
N GLU A 942 19.76 45.38 -34.38
CA GLU A 942 18.97 46.09 -33.37
C GLU A 942 19.37 45.68 -31.95
N TYR A 943 19.47 44.37 -31.70
CA TYR A 943 19.90 43.86 -30.40
C TYR A 943 21.33 44.29 -30.04
N ARG A 944 22.26 44.21 -31.00
CA ARG A 944 23.66 44.63 -30.83
C ARG A 944 23.76 46.12 -30.48
N GLU A 945 23.04 46.98 -31.20
CA GLU A 945 23.02 48.42 -30.93
C GLU A 945 22.46 48.73 -29.54
N GLN A 946 21.41 48.01 -29.11
CA GLN A 946 20.83 48.23 -27.78
C GLN A 946 21.75 47.72 -26.66
N LEU A 947 22.31 46.52 -26.82
CA LEU A 947 23.19 45.92 -25.82
C LEU A 947 24.46 46.74 -25.61
N LEU A 948 25.07 47.27 -26.68
CA LEU A 948 26.30 48.06 -26.60
C LEU A 948 26.10 49.50 -26.12
N LYS A 949 24.85 49.94 -25.88
CA LYS A 949 24.56 51.20 -25.15
C LYS A 949 24.73 51.06 -23.64
N GLU A 950 24.67 49.83 -23.13
CA GLU A 950 24.87 49.53 -21.71
C GLU A 950 26.33 49.76 -21.29
N SER A 951 26.57 50.00 -20.00
CA SER A 951 27.92 50.15 -19.46
C SER A 951 28.49 48.81 -18.99
N TRP A 952 29.61 48.39 -19.57
CA TRP A 952 30.34 47.19 -19.14
C TRP A 952 30.64 47.19 -17.64
N ASP A 953 31.20 48.29 -17.12
CA ASP A 953 31.61 48.39 -15.71
C ASP A 953 30.40 48.32 -14.77
N GLU A 954 29.26 48.88 -15.18
CA GLU A 954 28.02 48.81 -14.40
C GLU A 954 27.42 47.40 -14.40
N LEU A 955 27.40 46.73 -15.56
CA LEU A 955 26.93 45.34 -15.66
C LEU A 955 27.80 44.39 -14.83
N VAL A 956 29.12 44.51 -14.90
CA VAL A 956 30.06 43.72 -14.07
C VAL A 956 29.80 43.98 -12.59
N LYS A 957 29.71 45.24 -12.18
CA LYS A 957 29.44 45.60 -10.78
C LYS A 957 28.09 45.07 -10.29
N ALA A 958 27.04 45.20 -11.09
CA ALA A 958 25.69 44.76 -10.75
C ALA A 958 25.56 43.23 -10.73
N SER A 959 26.30 42.51 -11.56
CA SER A 959 26.38 41.05 -11.51
C SER A 959 26.91 40.54 -10.17
N GLY A 960 27.74 41.34 -9.48
CA GLY A 960 28.30 41.02 -8.18
C GLY A 960 29.44 40.00 -8.20
N VAL A 961 30.03 39.72 -9.37
CA VAL A 961 31.27 38.94 -9.45
C VAL A 961 32.44 39.68 -8.79
N ASP A 962 33.44 38.94 -8.36
CA ASP A 962 34.66 39.46 -7.72
C ASP A 962 35.52 40.28 -8.70
N ARG A 963 35.59 39.84 -9.95
CA ARG A 963 36.46 40.38 -11.00
C ARG A 963 35.80 40.25 -12.37
N ALA A 964 36.05 41.21 -13.25
CA ALA A 964 35.53 41.19 -14.63
C ALA A 964 36.01 39.94 -15.40
N GLU A 965 37.22 39.47 -15.11
CA GLU A 965 37.81 38.26 -15.70
C GLU A 965 36.96 37.01 -15.46
N THR A 966 36.15 36.97 -14.39
CA THR A 966 35.25 35.85 -14.10
C THR A 966 34.15 35.74 -15.16
N ILE A 967 33.56 36.86 -15.57
CA ILE A 967 32.57 36.92 -16.67
C ILE A 967 33.23 36.58 -18.00
N ILE A 968 34.42 37.15 -18.26
CA ILE A 968 35.17 36.92 -19.49
C ILE A 968 35.49 35.43 -19.65
N ARG A 969 35.99 34.78 -18.59
CA ARG A 969 36.30 33.35 -18.61
C ARG A 969 35.04 32.51 -18.88
N PHE A 970 33.93 32.80 -18.19
CA PHE A 970 32.66 32.12 -18.45
C PHE A 970 32.22 32.26 -19.91
N ALA A 971 32.27 33.48 -20.45
CA ALA A 971 31.86 33.77 -21.82
C ALA A 971 32.70 33.00 -22.84
N VAL A 972 34.03 32.99 -22.67
CA VAL A 972 34.96 32.27 -23.54
C VAL A 972 34.80 30.76 -23.42
N ASP A 973 34.72 30.23 -22.21
CA ASP A 973 34.53 28.80 -21.95
C ASP A 973 33.21 28.29 -22.53
N TYR A 974 32.12 29.04 -22.28
CA TYR A 974 30.82 28.73 -22.85
C TYR A 974 30.88 28.78 -24.38
N ASN A 975 31.46 29.81 -24.98
CA ASN A 975 31.50 29.92 -26.45
C ASN A 975 32.32 28.79 -27.10
N ASN A 976 33.48 28.45 -26.53
CA ASN A 976 34.38 27.44 -27.06
C ASN A 976 33.86 26.01 -26.90
N GLU A 977 33.10 25.72 -25.85
CA GLU A 977 32.51 24.40 -25.68
C GLU A 977 31.40 24.17 -26.73
N MET A 978 31.58 23.15 -27.57
CA MET A 978 30.64 22.83 -28.64
C MET A 978 29.39 22.13 -28.09
N HIS A 979 29.56 21.29 -27.07
CA HIS A 979 28.50 20.48 -26.47
C HIS A 979 28.15 21.01 -25.08
N ALA A 980 27.63 22.25 -25.05
CA ALA A 980 27.23 22.95 -23.83
C ALA A 980 25.71 23.09 -23.73
N VAL A 981 25.16 22.66 -22.59
CA VAL A 981 23.75 22.84 -22.25
C VAL A 981 23.62 23.77 -21.05
N VAL A 982 22.70 24.74 -21.14
CA VAL A 982 22.33 25.61 -20.00
C VAL A 982 21.00 25.15 -19.44
N ILE A 983 20.96 24.77 -18.17
CA ILE A 983 19.73 24.39 -17.47
C ILE A 983 19.38 25.49 -16.47
N PHE A 984 18.13 25.96 -16.53
CA PHE A 984 17.64 27.06 -15.70
C PHE A 984 16.17 26.89 -15.35
N SER A 985 15.75 27.48 -14.23
CA SER A 985 14.39 27.32 -13.69
C SER A 985 13.59 28.62 -13.73
N GLU A 986 12.32 28.54 -14.15
CA GLU A 986 11.39 29.66 -14.03
C GLU A 986 11.14 30.04 -12.57
N LYS A 987 11.35 29.13 -11.61
CA LYS A 987 11.15 29.39 -10.18
C LYS A 987 12.08 30.49 -9.65
N GLU A 988 13.33 30.49 -10.10
CA GLU A 988 14.38 31.41 -9.60
C GLU A 988 14.65 32.59 -10.55
N LEU A 989 14.18 32.53 -11.80
CA LEU A 989 14.53 33.51 -12.82
C LEU A 989 13.35 34.35 -13.32
N SER A 990 13.65 35.59 -13.68
CA SER A 990 12.69 36.49 -14.34
C SER A 990 12.54 36.15 -15.82
N GLY A 991 11.41 36.52 -16.41
CA GLY A 991 11.17 36.33 -17.84
C GLY A 991 12.24 37.04 -18.69
N ARG A 992 12.77 38.17 -18.21
CA ARG A 992 13.86 38.90 -18.89
C ARG A 992 15.22 38.23 -18.73
N THR A 993 15.53 37.62 -17.57
CA THR A 993 16.74 36.78 -17.45
C THR A 993 16.68 35.57 -18.37
N CYS A 994 15.55 34.86 -18.41
CA CYS A 994 15.36 33.73 -19.32
C CYS A 994 15.54 34.14 -20.79
N ALA A 995 15.10 35.36 -21.15
CA ALA A 995 15.29 35.93 -22.48
C ALA A 995 16.78 36.21 -22.79
N GLU A 996 17.55 36.74 -21.82
CA GLU A 996 19.00 36.95 -21.99
C GLU A 996 19.79 35.64 -22.10
N ILE A 997 19.39 34.58 -21.38
CA ILE A 997 19.97 33.24 -21.53
C ILE A 997 19.70 32.69 -22.94
N PHE A 998 18.49 32.91 -23.47
CA PHE A 998 18.18 32.55 -24.85
C PHE A 998 19.02 33.33 -25.86
N ASN A 999 19.16 34.64 -25.66
CA ASN A 999 20.04 35.47 -26.47
C ASN A 999 21.48 34.92 -26.45
N MET A 1000 22.00 34.54 -25.28
CA MET A 1000 23.34 33.96 -25.14
C MET A 1000 23.53 32.69 -25.99
N ALA A 1001 22.54 31.78 -25.98
CA ALA A 1001 22.58 30.57 -26.79
C ALA A 1001 22.46 30.86 -28.30
N CYS A 1002 21.73 31.90 -28.71
CA CYS A 1002 21.65 32.35 -30.10
C CYS A 1002 22.94 33.06 -30.56
N ILE A 1003 23.55 33.92 -29.73
CA ILE A 1003 24.83 34.59 -30.01
C ILE A 1003 25.91 33.56 -30.33
N THR A 1004 25.99 32.49 -29.53
CA THR A 1004 26.98 31.42 -29.68
C THR A 1004 26.57 30.33 -30.68
N GLY A 1005 25.35 30.41 -31.23
CA GLY A 1005 24.80 29.43 -32.17
C GLY A 1005 24.64 28.02 -31.59
N LYS A 1006 24.39 27.89 -30.29
CA LYS A 1006 24.19 26.61 -29.59
C LYS A 1006 22.74 26.13 -29.63
N HIS A 1007 21.79 27.03 -29.78
CA HIS A 1007 20.37 26.66 -29.85
C HIS A 1007 20.04 25.89 -31.14
N GLY A 1008 19.37 24.73 -31.00
CA GLY A 1008 18.90 23.91 -32.13
C GLY A 1008 19.91 22.87 -32.63
N LYS A 1009 20.88 22.47 -31.79
CA LYS A 1009 21.91 21.48 -32.10
C LYS A 1009 21.85 20.31 -31.11
N THR A 1010 22.25 19.12 -31.54
CA THR A 1010 22.30 17.94 -30.65
C THR A 1010 23.35 18.11 -29.56
N GLY A 1011 22.99 17.76 -28.32
CA GLY A 1011 23.92 17.85 -27.17
C GLY A 1011 24.39 19.27 -26.82
N SER A 1012 23.70 20.31 -27.31
CA SER A 1012 23.94 21.70 -26.94
C SER A 1012 22.67 22.54 -27.04
N GLY A 1013 22.51 23.52 -26.16
CA GLY A 1013 21.31 24.36 -26.13
C GLY A 1013 20.85 24.67 -24.73
N LEU A 1014 19.53 24.64 -24.53
CA LEU A 1014 18.86 25.12 -23.32
C LEU A 1014 17.95 24.05 -22.73
N ILE A 1015 17.75 24.06 -21.43
CA ILE A 1015 16.67 23.34 -20.75
C ILE A 1015 16.04 24.31 -19.74
N LEU A 1016 14.82 24.74 -20.04
CA LEU A 1016 13.99 25.54 -19.16
C LEU A 1016 13.06 24.63 -18.35
N LEU A 1017 13.28 24.59 -17.04
CA LEU A 1017 12.44 23.88 -16.08
C LEU A 1017 11.33 24.82 -15.57
N LYS A 1018 10.08 24.40 -15.73
CA LYS A 1018 8.91 25.12 -15.20
C LYS A 1018 8.65 24.76 -13.75
N GLU A 1019 7.83 25.55 -13.06
CA GLU A 1019 7.60 25.38 -11.63
C GLU A 1019 6.68 24.18 -11.29
N LYS A 1020 5.62 23.93 -12.08
CA LYS A 1020 4.60 22.90 -11.81
C LYS A 1020 4.39 21.91 -12.97
N ASN A 1021 3.79 20.77 -12.65
CA ASN A 1021 3.54 19.63 -13.55
C ASN A 1021 2.91 20.01 -14.89
N ASN A 1022 1.91 20.91 -14.88
CA ASN A 1022 1.22 21.36 -16.07
C ASN A 1022 1.29 22.89 -16.27
N THR A 1023 2.37 23.51 -15.81
CA THR A 1023 2.63 24.94 -16.09
C THR A 1023 2.71 25.18 -17.60
N HIS A 1024 3.23 24.24 -18.40
CA HIS A 1024 3.26 24.44 -19.84
C HIS A 1024 1.86 24.42 -20.46
N GLY A 1025 0.97 23.57 -19.94
CA GLY A 1025 -0.45 23.52 -20.30
C GLY A 1025 -1.11 24.90 -20.26
N LEU A 1026 -0.77 25.75 -19.28
CA LEU A 1026 -1.37 27.10 -19.18
C LEU A 1026 -1.14 27.93 -20.45
N HIS A 1027 0.04 27.77 -21.06
CA HIS A 1027 0.39 28.42 -22.31
C HIS A 1027 -0.31 27.75 -23.50
N ASP A 1028 -0.25 26.42 -23.55
CA ASP A 1028 -0.80 25.64 -24.66
C ASP A 1028 -2.33 25.76 -24.75
N MET A 1029 -3.02 25.83 -23.61
CA MET A 1029 -4.49 25.91 -23.54
C MET A 1029 -5.01 27.34 -23.59
N GLY A 1030 -4.14 28.36 -23.58
CA GLY A 1030 -4.53 29.75 -23.70
C GLY A 1030 -5.03 30.39 -22.41
N VAL A 1031 -4.53 29.96 -21.24
CA VAL A 1031 -4.83 30.55 -19.92
C VAL A 1031 -4.00 31.82 -19.69
N MET A 1032 -3.91 32.66 -20.73
CA MET A 1032 -3.27 33.97 -20.70
C MET A 1032 -4.05 34.93 -21.59
N PRO A 1033 -4.15 36.22 -21.25
CA PRO A 1033 -4.92 37.19 -22.03
C PRO A 1033 -4.48 37.31 -23.50
N ASN A 1034 -3.18 37.13 -23.75
CA ASN A 1034 -2.56 37.29 -25.06
C ASN A 1034 -2.43 35.98 -25.84
N LEU A 1035 -2.86 34.83 -25.27
CA LEU A 1035 -2.72 33.52 -25.91
C LEU A 1035 -4.08 32.82 -26.07
N GLY A 1036 -4.32 32.26 -27.25
CA GLY A 1036 -5.36 31.26 -27.49
C GLY A 1036 -4.81 29.83 -27.44
N PRO A 1037 -5.69 28.82 -27.62
CA PRO A 1037 -5.27 27.42 -27.78
C PRO A 1037 -4.13 27.27 -28.79
N GLY A 1038 -3.16 26.39 -28.47
CA GLY A 1038 -1.91 26.21 -29.20
C GLY A 1038 -0.84 27.28 -28.97
N ALA A 1039 -0.97 28.07 -27.89
CA ALA A 1039 -0.13 29.24 -27.60
C ALA A 1039 -0.07 30.25 -28.78
N THR A 1040 -1.19 30.41 -29.48
CA THR A 1040 -1.35 31.33 -30.61
C THR A 1040 -1.66 32.75 -30.14
N ASP A 1041 -1.32 33.78 -30.92
CA ASP A 1041 -1.59 35.18 -30.52
C ASP A 1041 -3.09 35.46 -30.54
N TRP A 1042 -3.65 35.83 -29.38
CA TRP A 1042 -5.07 36.18 -29.23
C TRP A 1042 -5.42 37.48 -29.96
N ASN A 1043 -4.47 38.39 -30.15
CA ASN A 1043 -4.74 39.66 -30.83
C ASN A 1043 -4.91 39.49 -32.34
N ASP A 1044 -4.43 38.38 -32.91
CA ASP A 1044 -4.61 38.04 -34.32
C ASP A 1044 -6.11 37.78 -34.61
N PRO A 1045 -6.75 38.61 -35.45
CA PRO A 1045 -8.16 38.43 -35.81
C PRO A 1045 -8.44 37.07 -36.48
N PHE A 1046 -7.47 36.48 -37.18
CA PHE A 1046 -7.63 35.18 -37.84
C PHE A 1046 -7.75 34.04 -36.82
N ASN A 1047 -6.90 34.04 -35.79
CA ASN A 1047 -6.96 33.04 -34.72
C ASN A 1047 -8.28 33.16 -33.95
N ARG A 1048 -8.69 34.39 -33.58
CA ARG A 1048 -9.99 34.60 -32.91
C ARG A 1048 -11.18 34.17 -33.74
N SER A 1049 -11.17 34.42 -35.05
CA SER A 1049 -12.25 33.97 -35.94
C SER A 1049 -12.30 32.44 -36.03
N THR A 1050 -11.13 31.79 -35.99
CA THR A 1050 -11.02 30.32 -35.94
C THR A 1050 -11.66 29.78 -34.66
N PHE A 1051 -11.29 30.30 -33.48
CA PHE A 1051 -11.90 29.85 -32.22
C PHE A 1051 -13.40 30.14 -32.16
N ALA A 1052 -13.84 31.31 -32.66
CA ALA A 1052 -15.25 31.67 -32.72
C ALA A 1052 -16.06 30.66 -33.56
N PHE A 1053 -15.51 30.26 -34.72
CA PHE A 1053 -16.09 29.22 -35.57
C PHE A 1053 -16.21 27.87 -34.85
N HIS A 1054 -15.13 27.39 -34.22
CA HIS A 1054 -15.13 26.10 -33.51
C HIS A 1054 -16.07 26.10 -32.29
N TRP A 1055 -16.22 27.24 -31.60
CA TRP A 1055 -17.11 27.36 -30.44
C TRP A 1055 -18.56 27.74 -30.80
N GLY A 1056 -18.86 27.97 -32.08
CA GLY A 1056 -20.21 28.32 -32.52
C GLY A 1056 -20.68 29.69 -32.01
N VAL A 1057 -19.78 30.67 -31.94
CA VAL A 1057 -20.09 32.05 -31.50
C VAL A 1057 -19.71 33.06 -32.57
N ASP A 1058 -20.44 34.17 -32.67
CA ASP A 1058 -20.20 35.18 -33.71
C ASP A 1058 -18.91 35.98 -33.48
N THR A 1059 -18.68 36.39 -32.23
CA THR A 1059 -17.55 37.24 -31.85
C THR A 1059 -16.98 36.83 -30.50
N LEU A 1060 -15.65 36.97 -30.37
CA LEU A 1060 -14.92 36.74 -29.13
C LEU A 1060 -14.31 38.05 -28.60
N PRO A 1061 -14.23 38.21 -27.27
CA PRO A 1061 -13.77 39.44 -26.65
C PRO A 1061 -12.30 39.76 -26.99
N ASP A 1062 -12.01 41.04 -27.20
CA ASP A 1062 -10.66 41.59 -27.15
C ASP A 1062 -10.31 42.07 -25.73
N GLY A 1063 -9.12 42.65 -25.55
CA GLY A 1063 -8.74 43.33 -24.31
C GLY A 1063 -7.53 42.73 -23.58
N GLN A 1064 -7.08 43.47 -22.56
CA GLN A 1064 -5.83 43.23 -21.82
C GLN A 1064 -5.89 42.05 -20.83
N GLY A 1065 -7.09 41.54 -20.53
CA GLY A 1065 -7.38 40.44 -19.61
C GLY A 1065 -6.99 40.66 -18.15
N CYS A 1066 -6.71 39.57 -17.43
CA CYS A 1066 -6.34 39.59 -16.01
C CYS A 1066 -4.96 40.23 -15.80
N THR A 1067 -4.94 41.46 -15.27
CA THR A 1067 -3.70 42.19 -14.95
C THR A 1067 -3.59 42.42 -13.45
N LEU A 1068 -2.35 42.52 -12.95
CA LEU A 1068 -2.09 42.85 -11.54
C LEU A 1068 -2.73 44.18 -11.14
N ASN A 1069 -2.67 45.18 -12.02
CA ASN A 1069 -3.34 46.46 -11.77
C ASN A 1069 -4.87 46.33 -11.71
N GLY A 1070 -5.47 45.48 -12.56
CA GLY A 1070 -6.91 45.18 -12.49
C GLY A 1070 -7.33 44.56 -11.16
N MET A 1071 -6.50 43.66 -10.61
CA MET A 1071 -6.71 43.11 -9.26
C MET A 1071 -6.61 44.20 -8.19
N ARG A 1072 -5.54 45.01 -8.19
CA ARG A 1072 -5.31 46.09 -7.21
C ARG A 1072 -6.37 47.19 -7.21
N THR A 1073 -6.92 47.52 -8.38
CA THR A 1073 -7.91 48.61 -8.55
C THR A 1073 -9.37 48.18 -8.30
N ASN A 1074 -9.58 46.94 -7.84
CA ASN A 1074 -10.91 46.35 -7.66
C ASN A 1074 -11.80 46.42 -8.92
N ARG A 1075 -11.19 46.28 -10.12
CA ARG A 1075 -11.90 46.22 -11.40
C ARG A 1075 -12.82 45.00 -11.50
N PHE A 1076 -12.35 43.85 -10.99
CA PHE A 1076 -13.08 42.59 -11.08
C PHE A 1076 -14.00 42.42 -9.87
N LYS A 1077 -15.31 42.49 -10.05
CA LYS A 1077 -16.28 42.27 -8.97
C LYS A 1077 -16.54 40.80 -8.69
N GLN A 1078 -16.35 39.95 -9.69
CA GLN A 1078 -16.57 38.50 -9.58
C GLN A 1078 -15.30 37.73 -9.94
N LEU A 1079 -14.91 36.80 -9.09
CA LEU A 1079 -13.72 35.97 -9.27
C LEU A 1079 -14.11 34.48 -9.37
N TYR A 1080 -13.56 33.79 -10.36
CA TYR A 1080 -13.72 32.35 -10.53
C TYR A 1080 -12.33 31.71 -10.55
N ILE A 1081 -11.96 31.04 -9.47
CA ILE A 1081 -10.60 30.54 -9.21
C ILE A 1081 -10.64 29.00 -9.22
N PHE A 1082 -9.87 28.38 -10.10
CA PHE A 1082 -9.84 26.92 -10.28
C PHE A 1082 -8.44 26.39 -9.97
N GLY A 1083 -8.32 25.64 -8.88
CA GLY A 1083 -7.10 24.95 -8.46
C GLY A 1083 -5.90 25.86 -8.22
N GLU A 1084 -6.12 27.03 -7.62
CA GLU A 1084 -5.06 27.93 -7.14
C GLU A 1084 -5.39 28.42 -5.72
N ASP A 1085 -4.36 28.58 -4.90
CA ASP A 1085 -4.45 29.16 -3.54
C ASP A 1085 -3.58 30.44 -3.42
N PRO A 1086 -3.95 31.55 -4.08
CA PRO A 1086 -3.21 32.80 -4.02
C PRO A 1086 -3.04 33.31 -2.59
N ALA A 1087 -4.08 33.25 -1.74
CA ALA A 1087 -3.99 33.73 -0.37
C ALA A 1087 -2.96 32.93 0.45
N GLY A 1088 -2.98 31.61 0.35
CA GLY A 1088 -2.06 30.75 1.09
C GLY A 1088 -0.64 30.74 0.55
N CYS A 1089 -0.46 30.94 -0.76
CA CYS A 1089 0.86 30.92 -1.41
C CYS A 1089 1.49 32.30 -1.59
N ALA A 1090 0.88 33.38 -1.10
CA ALA A 1090 1.37 34.75 -1.28
C ALA A 1090 2.69 35.02 -0.55
N VAL A 1091 3.61 35.71 -1.23
CA VAL A 1091 4.81 36.30 -0.59
C VAL A 1091 4.41 37.52 0.26
N ASN A 1092 3.50 38.36 -0.26
CA ASN A 1092 2.86 39.43 0.50
C ASN A 1092 1.39 39.08 0.73
N LYS A 1093 1.10 38.50 1.91
CA LYS A 1093 -0.25 38.08 2.29
C LYS A 1093 -1.23 39.25 2.38
N GLU A 1094 -0.82 40.36 2.99
CA GLU A 1094 -1.71 41.53 3.18
C GLU A 1094 -2.18 42.10 1.84
N GLU A 1095 -1.25 42.27 0.90
CA GLU A 1095 -1.58 42.74 -0.45
C GLU A 1095 -2.52 41.78 -1.15
N THR A 1096 -2.26 40.47 -1.07
CA THR A 1096 -3.08 39.45 -1.74
C THR A 1096 -4.48 39.36 -1.15
N ILE A 1097 -4.61 39.36 0.17
CA ILE A 1097 -5.90 39.38 0.85
C ILE A 1097 -6.68 40.65 0.48
N SER A 1098 -6.01 41.80 0.39
CA SER A 1098 -6.65 43.03 -0.10
C SER A 1098 -7.12 42.91 -1.54
N MET A 1099 -6.38 42.18 -2.41
CA MET A 1099 -6.81 41.89 -3.78
C MET A 1099 -7.98 40.88 -3.83
N LEU A 1100 -8.21 40.06 -2.83
CA LEU A 1100 -9.32 39.09 -2.83
C LEU A 1100 -10.53 39.60 -2.05
N SER A 1101 -10.36 40.59 -1.17
CA SER A 1101 -11.42 41.15 -0.32
C SER A 1101 -12.34 42.12 -1.08
N GLY A 1102 -13.58 42.27 -0.61
CA GLY A 1102 -14.53 43.28 -1.14
C GLY A 1102 -15.04 42.99 -2.55
N ARG A 1103 -14.97 41.73 -2.99
CA ARG A 1103 -15.57 41.21 -4.22
C ARG A 1103 -17.04 40.90 -3.96
N GLU A 1104 -17.87 40.98 -5.00
CA GLU A 1104 -19.30 40.70 -4.91
C GLU A 1104 -19.60 39.20 -4.91
N PHE A 1105 -18.75 38.41 -5.58
CA PHE A 1105 -18.89 36.97 -5.65
C PHE A 1105 -17.55 36.28 -5.95
N ILE A 1106 -17.18 35.27 -5.17
CA ILE A 1106 -15.98 34.46 -5.36
C ILE A 1106 -16.36 32.98 -5.42
N VAL A 1107 -15.97 32.31 -6.50
CA VAL A 1107 -16.03 30.86 -6.65
C VAL A 1107 -14.62 30.29 -6.56
N VAL A 1108 -14.45 29.25 -5.75
CA VAL A 1108 -13.20 28.48 -5.67
C VAL A 1108 -13.49 27.02 -5.96
N GLN A 1109 -12.75 26.41 -6.88
CA GLN A 1109 -12.74 24.96 -7.05
C GLN A 1109 -11.41 24.40 -6.53
N ASP A 1110 -11.44 23.60 -5.47
CA ASP A 1110 -10.25 22.99 -4.86
C ASP A 1110 -10.57 21.65 -4.17
N HIS A 1111 -9.55 20.90 -3.77
CA HIS A 1111 -9.68 19.63 -3.05
C HIS A 1111 -9.90 19.84 -1.55
N PHE A 1112 -9.36 20.92 -0.98
CA PHE A 1112 -9.36 21.19 0.45
C PHE A 1112 -9.84 22.60 0.77
N MET A 1113 -10.16 22.85 2.04
CA MET A 1113 -10.45 24.18 2.54
C MET A 1113 -9.15 24.98 2.68
N THR A 1114 -8.70 25.58 1.57
CA THR A 1114 -7.50 26.43 1.51
C THR A 1114 -7.75 27.85 2.03
N GLU A 1115 -6.70 28.63 2.28
CA GLU A 1115 -6.85 30.04 2.70
C GLU A 1115 -7.67 30.84 1.66
N THR A 1116 -7.54 30.53 0.36
CA THR A 1116 -8.37 31.14 -0.69
C THR A 1116 -9.80 30.60 -0.67
N ALA A 1117 -10.02 29.31 -0.41
CA ALA A 1117 -11.36 28.74 -0.31
C ALA A 1117 -12.16 29.33 0.87
N GLU A 1118 -11.51 29.64 2.00
CA GLU A 1118 -12.15 30.29 3.14
C GLU A 1118 -12.71 31.69 2.80
N MET A 1119 -12.10 32.38 1.83
CA MET A 1119 -12.53 33.68 1.33
C MET A 1119 -13.67 33.57 0.29
N ALA A 1120 -13.97 32.36 -0.21
CA ALA A 1120 -14.97 32.15 -1.24
C ALA A 1120 -16.40 32.33 -0.72
N ASP A 1121 -17.32 32.66 -1.63
CA ASP A 1121 -18.75 32.58 -1.38
C ASP A 1121 -19.27 31.18 -1.71
N LEU A 1122 -18.76 30.56 -2.78
CA LEU A 1122 -19.11 29.22 -3.22
C LEU A 1122 -17.85 28.39 -3.47
N ILE A 1123 -17.83 27.17 -2.93
CA ILE A 1123 -16.76 26.20 -3.16
C ILE A 1123 -17.31 25.03 -3.97
N LEU A 1124 -16.57 24.65 -5.02
CA LEU A 1124 -16.80 23.44 -5.79
C LEU A 1124 -15.73 22.39 -5.46
N PRO A 1125 -16.09 21.12 -5.20
CA PRO A 1125 -15.12 20.06 -4.93
C PRO A 1125 -14.35 19.67 -6.20
N ALA A 1126 -13.01 19.64 -6.12
CA ALA A 1126 -12.17 19.23 -7.25
C ALA A 1126 -11.90 17.71 -7.29
N THR A 1127 -11.73 17.17 -8.50
CA THR A 1127 -11.23 15.79 -8.72
C THR A 1127 -9.72 15.74 -8.90
N TYR A 1128 -9.09 14.60 -8.60
CA TYR A 1128 -7.70 14.36 -8.99
C TYR A 1128 -7.63 13.88 -10.44
N ALA A 1129 -6.51 14.13 -11.12
CA ALA A 1129 -6.37 13.77 -12.54
C ALA A 1129 -6.55 12.26 -12.80
N PHE A 1130 -6.09 11.39 -11.89
CA PHE A 1130 -6.29 9.93 -12.01
C PHE A 1130 -7.73 9.48 -11.73
N GLU A 1131 -8.60 10.36 -11.23
CA GLU A 1131 -10.03 10.08 -11.01
C GLU A 1131 -10.91 10.50 -12.19
N SER A 1132 -10.46 11.51 -12.95
CA SER A 1132 -11.19 12.09 -14.07
C SER A 1132 -10.62 11.74 -15.44
N GLY A 1133 -9.32 11.41 -15.51
CA GLY A 1133 -8.55 11.34 -16.74
C GLY A 1133 -8.17 12.72 -17.29
N GLY A 1134 -7.34 12.73 -18.34
CA GLY A 1134 -6.95 13.94 -19.07
C GLY A 1134 -5.48 13.90 -19.51
N THR A 1135 -4.88 15.06 -19.72
CA THR A 1135 -3.46 15.17 -20.10
C THR A 1135 -2.72 16.27 -19.33
N PHE A 1136 -1.40 16.08 -19.17
CA PHE A 1136 -0.46 17.11 -18.70
C PHE A 1136 0.62 17.36 -19.75
N THR A 1137 1.08 18.60 -19.87
CA THR A 1137 2.23 18.98 -20.69
C THR A 1137 3.39 19.42 -19.79
N ASN A 1138 4.48 18.63 -19.82
CA ASN A 1138 5.66 18.87 -19.00
C ASN A 1138 6.61 19.94 -19.61
N SER A 1139 7.74 20.21 -18.94
CA SER A 1139 8.76 21.16 -19.43
C SER A 1139 9.36 20.80 -20.78
N GLN A 1140 9.46 19.51 -21.11
CA GLN A 1140 9.95 19.00 -22.39
C GLN A 1140 8.88 19.06 -23.50
N ARG A 1141 7.71 19.65 -23.22
CA ARG A 1141 6.54 19.73 -24.11
C ARG A 1141 5.99 18.37 -24.52
N VAL A 1142 6.28 17.34 -23.73
CA VAL A 1142 5.69 16.02 -23.89
C VAL A 1142 4.31 16.06 -23.24
N ILE A 1143 3.29 15.79 -24.06
CA ILE A 1143 1.91 15.62 -23.59
C ILE A 1143 1.79 14.19 -23.09
N GLN A 1144 1.52 14.03 -21.80
CA GLN A 1144 1.37 12.74 -21.14
C GLN A 1144 -0.09 12.52 -20.78
N LYS A 1145 -0.62 11.36 -21.18
CA LYS A 1145 -1.96 10.94 -20.82
C LYS A 1145 -2.00 10.50 -19.35
N VAL A 1146 -3.06 10.89 -18.66
CA VAL A 1146 -3.43 10.39 -17.34
C VAL A 1146 -4.72 9.60 -17.51
N ASP A 1147 -4.67 8.30 -17.25
CA ASP A 1147 -5.84 7.45 -17.32
C ASP A 1147 -6.73 7.61 -16.08
N ARG A 1148 -8.03 7.38 -16.28
CA ARG A 1148 -8.99 7.27 -15.18
C ARG A 1148 -8.80 5.91 -14.50
N SER A 1149 -8.06 5.90 -13.39
CA SER A 1149 -7.69 4.69 -12.67
C SER A 1149 -8.54 4.43 -11.42
N MET A 1150 -9.16 5.46 -10.85
CA MET A 1150 -10.05 5.32 -9.68
C MET A 1150 -11.37 6.06 -9.86
N LYS A 1151 -12.39 5.60 -9.13
CA LYS A 1151 -13.67 6.31 -9.04
C LYS A 1151 -13.55 7.46 -8.03
N SER A 1152 -13.91 8.67 -8.45
CA SER A 1152 -13.92 9.84 -7.55
C SER A 1152 -15.03 9.71 -6.49
N PRO A 1153 -14.81 10.20 -5.25
CA PRO A 1153 -15.89 10.43 -4.28
C PRO A 1153 -16.76 11.66 -4.62
N VAL A 1154 -16.37 12.46 -5.61
CA VAL A 1154 -17.13 13.63 -6.10
C VAL A 1154 -18.10 13.18 -7.19
N ASP A 1155 -19.36 13.66 -7.15
CA ASP A 1155 -20.40 13.24 -8.11
C ASP A 1155 -20.10 13.65 -9.57
N PHE A 1156 -19.45 14.80 -9.76
CA PHE A 1156 -19.07 15.32 -11.07
C PHE A 1156 -17.57 15.61 -11.13
N ASP A 1157 -16.89 15.03 -12.12
CA ASP A 1157 -15.48 15.30 -12.40
C ASP A 1157 -15.25 16.80 -12.69
N SER A 1158 -14.09 17.35 -12.30
CA SER A 1158 -13.80 18.79 -12.41
C SER A 1158 -13.98 19.36 -13.82
N TRP A 1159 -13.51 18.67 -14.86
CA TRP A 1159 -13.76 19.06 -16.26
C TRP A 1159 -15.26 19.05 -16.59
N LYS A 1160 -16.00 18.05 -16.07
CA LYS A 1160 -17.43 17.89 -16.33
C LYS A 1160 -18.25 18.99 -15.64
N GLN A 1161 -17.82 19.46 -14.48
CA GLN A 1161 -18.43 20.62 -13.83
C GLN A 1161 -18.39 21.85 -14.74
N THR A 1162 -17.24 22.14 -15.35
CA THR A 1162 -17.07 23.28 -16.27
C THR A 1162 -17.84 23.08 -17.59
N ASP A 1163 -17.85 21.87 -18.13
CA ASP A 1163 -18.65 21.50 -19.32
C ASP A 1163 -20.16 21.65 -19.09
N LEU A 1164 -20.66 21.26 -17.91
CA LEU A 1164 -22.07 21.44 -17.53
C LEU A 1164 -22.44 22.92 -17.38
N LEU A 1165 -21.53 23.75 -16.85
CA LEU A 1165 -21.71 25.20 -16.81
C LEU A 1165 -21.79 25.79 -18.22
N LEU A 1166 -20.88 25.40 -19.13
CA LEU A 1166 -20.96 25.76 -20.54
C LEU A 1166 -22.27 25.30 -21.18
N SER A 1167 -22.74 24.09 -20.87
CA SER A 1167 -24.01 23.56 -21.39
C SER A 1167 -25.21 24.42 -21.00
N ARG A 1168 -25.25 24.92 -19.76
CA ARG A 1168 -26.27 25.89 -19.30
C ARG A 1168 -26.21 27.25 -19.97
N LEU A 1169 -25.05 27.60 -20.53
CA LEU A 1169 -24.83 28.79 -21.34
C LEU A 1169 -25.11 28.55 -22.83
N GLY A 1170 -25.58 27.35 -23.21
CA GLY A 1170 -26.02 27.04 -24.57
C GLY A 1170 -24.99 26.32 -25.45
N PHE A 1171 -23.88 25.83 -24.87
CA PHE A 1171 -22.88 25.04 -25.60
C PHE A 1171 -23.23 23.54 -25.59
N ALA A 1172 -22.75 22.78 -26.57
CA ALA A 1172 -22.95 21.33 -26.59
C ALA A 1172 -22.06 20.65 -25.51
N PRO A 1173 -22.62 19.75 -24.69
CA PRO A 1173 -21.83 19.00 -23.70
C PRO A 1173 -20.90 18.00 -24.37
N ALA A 1174 -19.71 17.82 -23.81
CA ALA A 1174 -18.82 16.70 -24.14
C ALA A 1174 -19.28 15.39 -23.47
N GLU A 1175 -19.14 14.25 -24.15
CA GLU A 1175 -19.46 12.93 -23.59
C GLU A 1175 -18.32 12.40 -22.72
N SER A 1176 -17.08 12.70 -23.12
CA SER A 1176 -15.84 12.26 -22.48
C SER A 1176 -14.79 13.37 -22.42
N VAL A 1177 -13.78 13.19 -21.58
CA VAL A 1177 -12.62 14.09 -21.54
C VAL A 1177 -11.84 14.07 -22.85
N ASP A 1178 -11.82 12.93 -23.57
CA ASP A 1178 -11.16 12.80 -24.86
C ASP A 1178 -11.83 13.67 -25.94
N ASP A 1179 -13.16 13.90 -25.86
CA ASP A 1179 -13.85 14.82 -26.78
C ASP A 1179 -13.35 16.26 -26.61
N VAL A 1180 -13.05 16.66 -25.36
CA VAL A 1180 -12.46 17.96 -25.06
C VAL A 1180 -11.06 18.04 -25.67
N THR A 1181 -10.24 17.01 -25.50
CA THR A 1181 -8.91 16.92 -26.13
C THR A 1181 -8.99 17.02 -27.66
N LEU A 1182 -9.96 16.34 -28.28
CA LEU A 1182 -10.20 16.41 -29.72
C LEU A 1182 -10.67 17.79 -30.18
N GLU A 1183 -11.50 18.47 -29.38
CA GLU A 1183 -11.89 19.85 -29.63
C GLU A 1183 -10.67 20.77 -29.65
N VAL A 1184 -9.78 20.66 -28.64
CA VAL A 1184 -8.51 21.41 -28.59
C VAL A 1184 -7.67 21.13 -29.83
N ALA A 1185 -7.45 19.84 -30.14
CA ALA A 1185 -6.64 19.42 -31.28
C ALA A 1185 -7.17 19.98 -32.62
N SER A 1186 -8.48 20.13 -32.76
CA SER A 1186 -9.11 20.65 -33.98
C SER A 1186 -8.77 22.12 -34.28
N MET A 1187 -8.37 22.89 -33.26
CA MET A 1187 -8.03 24.32 -33.37
C MET A 1187 -6.51 24.57 -33.45
N LEU A 1188 -5.68 23.54 -33.29
CA LEU A 1188 -4.24 23.69 -33.37
C LEU A 1188 -3.79 24.00 -34.81
N PRO A 1189 -2.82 24.90 -35.01
CA PRO A 1189 -2.35 25.26 -36.34
C PRO A 1189 -1.75 24.04 -37.07
N LYS A 1190 -2.25 23.72 -38.26
CA LYS A 1190 -1.83 22.56 -39.07
C LYS A 1190 -0.39 22.64 -39.59
N TYR A 1191 0.16 23.85 -39.72
CA TYR A 1191 1.51 24.08 -40.22
C TYR A 1191 2.27 24.98 -39.27
N CYS A 1192 3.48 24.56 -38.90
CA CYS A 1192 4.42 25.46 -38.26
C CYS A 1192 4.98 26.40 -39.33
N THR A 1193 4.57 27.67 -39.32
CA THR A 1193 5.23 28.68 -40.15
C THR A 1193 6.63 28.89 -39.58
N SER A 1194 7.65 28.39 -40.27
CA SER A 1194 9.05 28.68 -39.96
C SER A 1194 9.27 30.18 -40.09
N SER A 1195 9.33 30.89 -38.96
CA SER A 1195 9.86 32.24 -38.89
C SER A 1195 11.28 32.14 -38.36
N LYS A 1196 12.21 32.93 -38.93
CA LYS A 1196 13.52 33.15 -38.31
C LYS A 1196 13.35 33.58 -36.85
N LEU A 1197 14.32 33.22 -36.03
CA LEU A 1197 14.39 33.57 -34.63
C LEU A 1197 14.64 35.07 -34.46
N LYS A 1198 14.29 35.59 -33.29
CA LYS A 1198 14.53 36.99 -32.93
C LYS A 1198 15.14 37.06 -31.54
N PHE A 1199 16.18 37.87 -31.40
CA PHE A 1199 16.70 38.32 -30.12
C PHE A 1199 15.62 39.05 -29.34
N ARG A 1200 15.61 38.84 -28.03
CA ARG A 1200 14.67 39.46 -27.10
C ARG A 1200 15.33 40.67 -26.47
N LEU A 1201 14.81 41.85 -26.78
CA LEU A 1201 15.31 43.10 -26.23
C LEU A 1201 14.88 43.23 -24.76
N THR A 1202 15.83 43.56 -23.88
CA THR A 1202 15.56 43.79 -22.45
C THR A 1202 16.29 45.05 -21.95
N GLU A 1203 15.65 45.80 -21.07
CA GLU A 1203 16.18 47.06 -20.53
C GLU A 1203 16.66 46.91 -19.08
N GLU A 1204 15.88 46.26 -18.21
CA GLU A 1204 16.21 46.01 -16.79
C GLU A 1204 15.66 44.64 -16.33
N ASP A 1205 16.05 44.16 -15.16
CA ASP A 1205 15.46 42.92 -14.59
C ASP A 1205 14.00 43.15 -14.14
N ASN A 1206 13.19 42.09 -14.13
CA ASN A 1206 11.78 42.16 -13.73
C ASN A 1206 11.36 41.00 -12.82
N PHE A 1207 12.29 40.46 -12.02
CA PHE A 1207 11.98 39.40 -11.07
C PHE A 1207 11.02 39.89 -9.97
N ASN A 1208 9.78 39.38 -9.99
CA ASN A 1208 8.75 39.74 -9.03
C ASN A 1208 7.87 38.51 -8.67
N PRO A 1209 8.37 37.57 -7.85
CA PRO A 1209 7.60 36.41 -7.45
C PRO A 1209 6.53 36.81 -6.42
N MET A 1210 5.29 37.00 -6.87
CA MET A 1210 4.16 37.31 -5.97
C MET A 1210 3.69 36.10 -5.15
N PHE A 1211 3.86 34.90 -5.69
CA PHE A 1211 3.39 33.64 -5.11
C PHE A 1211 4.50 32.58 -5.16
N ARG A 1212 4.51 31.67 -4.19
CA ARG A 1212 5.40 30.50 -4.13
C ARG A 1212 4.65 29.21 -4.53
N HIS A 1213 5.39 28.13 -4.73
CA HIS A 1213 4.87 26.78 -5.05
C HIS A 1213 3.91 26.73 -6.25
N GLY A 1214 4.10 27.64 -7.21
CA GLY A 1214 3.23 27.79 -8.36
C GLY A 1214 1.77 28.10 -8.02
N CYS A 1215 1.51 28.72 -6.87
CA CYS A 1215 0.18 29.00 -6.35
C CYS A 1215 -0.66 27.73 -6.07
N ASP A 1216 0.00 26.60 -5.78
CA ASP A 1216 -0.65 25.33 -5.45
C ASP A 1216 -0.48 24.97 -3.98
N TYR A 1217 -1.61 24.79 -3.30
CA TYR A 1217 -1.68 24.37 -1.91
C TYR A 1217 -0.98 23.02 -1.65
N LEU A 1218 -1.06 22.05 -2.57
CA LEU A 1218 -0.44 20.73 -2.33
C LEU A 1218 1.09 20.80 -2.26
N GLY A 1219 1.70 21.64 -3.10
CA GLY A 1219 3.15 21.88 -3.05
C GLY A 1219 3.57 22.52 -1.74
N LYS A 1220 2.84 23.56 -1.31
CA LYS A 1220 3.07 24.23 -0.01
C LYS A 1220 2.89 23.26 1.16
N ARG A 1221 1.80 22.49 1.16
CA ARG A 1221 1.48 21.50 2.20
C ARG A 1221 2.61 20.50 2.34
N PHE A 1222 3.04 19.88 1.24
CA PHE A 1222 4.13 18.92 1.27
C PHE A 1222 5.43 19.55 1.78
N ASP A 1223 5.87 20.70 1.24
CA ASP A 1223 7.14 21.30 1.69
C ASP A 1223 7.09 21.67 3.19
N THR A 1224 5.95 22.17 3.67
CA THR A 1224 5.75 22.50 5.10
C THR A 1224 5.81 21.25 5.98
N GLU A 1225 4.98 20.25 5.69
CA GLU A 1225 4.95 18.98 6.44
C GLU A 1225 6.31 18.27 6.36
N PHE A 1226 6.97 18.33 5.21
CA PHE A 1226 8.29 17.74 5.00
C PHE A 1226 9.35 18.39 5.88
N GLU A 1227 9.42 19.72 5.92
CA GLU A 1227 10.39 20.46 6.75
C GLU A 1227 10.13 20.29 8.25
N GLU A 1228 8.87 20.34 8.69
CA GLU A 1228 8.49 20.16 10.10
C GLU A 1228 8.92 18.80 10.67
N MET A 1229 8.92 17.75 9.85
CA MET A 1229 9.34 16.41 10.26
C MET A 1229 10.85 16.25 10.52
N PHE A 1230 11.70 17.20 10.10
CA PHE A 1230 13.14 17.20 10.43
C PHE A 1230 13.49 18.06 11.64
N VAL A 1231 12.54 18.88 12.13
CA VAL A 1231 12.72 19.75 13.30
C VAL A 1231 12.23 19.07 14.58
N ASN A 1232 11.16 18.27 14.46
CA ASN A 1232 10.58 17.45 15.53
C ASN A 1232 11.30 16.11 15.65
#